data_AF-A0A3E1K6P8-F1
#
_entry.id   AF-A0A3E1K6P8-F1
#
_cell.length_a   1.000
_cell.length_b   1.000
_cell.length_c   1.000
_cell.angle_alpha   90.00
_cell.angle_beta   90.00
_cell.angle_gamma   90.00
#
_symmetry.space_group_name_H-M   'P 1'
#
loop_
_entity.id
_entity.type
_entity.pdbx_description
1 polymer ?
#
loop_
_entity_poly.entity_id
_entity_poly.type
_entity_poly.pdbx_seq_one_letter_code
_entity_poly.pdbx_strand_id
1 'polypeptide(L)'
;MSFSIRNKGWLAGLFALAGLCSNASADTVIVYDASNSMWGQIEGEAKVTIARRVLGDLVRDWDESEPLGLVAYGHRREGDCNDIETVVAPGPIDRDALLAQIEAISPKGKTPLTAAVRHAAEELKYRDAPANVILISDGIETCNADPCAAASELSEAGINFTAHVIGFDVGDADQAQLACIAENTGGQFFAARDAEGLQAALDEASQMATEEVPEPEVTITAPETAVAGSNVEVSWQGEKIQPRDLVTIVPADAEPDARGHYQRVGEESSAVLRAPGEPGPYEARYVASATGQAVARAPIELTEPQVTVTAPETAAAGSDFDVEWTGTVHPRDKVTIVKADAADDAYGDYLRTGNAESGTLQAPSDPGAYEVRYLLETDGLAVARTPIEIVEKAVSVSGPESVTAGSDFSVEWSDVVHPRDKVTIVAAGSAEDAYGEYLRVGEARSGTLQAPSEAGDYEIRYLLEENGRSVAAAPVTVTGAETSVSGPESVVAGSNFTVEWTNTIHPRDKVTVVGAGAPGDAYGEYLRTGNAASGSLQAPSEAGDYEIRYLLEEDGRAIASAPLTVTAAETSVSGPDSAVAGSTVTVSWTNTIHPRDKVTIVRAGAPADNYGEYLRTGNASEGRLQVPAEPGDYEVRYLLEKDGRSIASAPIAITAPETSVSGPQSAVAGSKVSVSWTETIHSRDKVTIVAAGAPADSYSDYLRTGGGSSGTLDTPAEPGEYEIRYLLEANGRSIASAPITLTEPDVTVSAPESVAAGTRFEVSWTNTVHPRDKVAIVPADAPADADDEYTRTGNATSGTLDAPDSPGDYEVRYLLNASGRAIASSPIRVE
;
A
#
# COMPACT_ATOMS: atom_id res chain seq x y z
N MET A 1 -52.79 -58.22 22.42
CA MET A 1 -53.91 -58.64 23.28
C MET A 1 -54.97 -57.55 23.23
N SER A 2 -56.23 -57.93 23.06
CA SER A 2 -57.41 -57.10 22.82
C SER A 2 -57.67 -56.01 23.87
N PHE A 3 -58.26 -54.89 23.42
CA PHE A 3 -59.51 -54.22 23.86
C PHE A 3 -59.46 -52.81 23.25
N SER A 4 -60.14 -52.44 22.15
CA SER A 4 -61.56 -52.43 21.80
C SER A 4 -62.45 -51.53 22.68
N ILE A 5 -62.93 -50.43 22.06
CA ILE A 5 -64.33 -49.91 22.05
C ILE A 5 -64.66 -48.56 22.74
N ARG A 6 -65.34 -47.72 21.93
CA ARG A 6 -66.34 -46.65 22.16
C ARG A 6 -65.83 -45.25 22.56
N ASN A 7 -66.03 -44.19 21.77
CA ASN A 7 -67.23 -43.61 21.12
C ASN A 7 -68.19 -42.93 22.12
N LYS A 8 -68.14 -41.58 22.17
CA LYS A 8 -69.25 -40.61 22.06
C LYS A 8 -68.88 -39.29 22.74
N GLY A 9 -69.03 -38.18 22.02
CA GLY A 9 -68.80 -36.83 22.53
C GLY A 9 -69.91 -36.31 23.43
N TRP A 10 -69.65 -35.16 24.05
CA TRP A 10 -70.52 -33.97 24.09
C TRP A 10 -69.79 -32.81 24.76
N LEU A 11 -70.22 -31.61 24.36
CA LEU A 11 -69.85 -30.28 24.79
C LEU A 11 -69.43 -30.13 26.27
N ALA A 12 -68.48 -29.23 26.51
CA ALA A 12 -68.72 -27.91 27.13
C ALA A 12 -67.50 -27.46 27.96
N GLY A 13 -67.16 -26.17 27.86
CA GLY A 13 -66.37 -25.49 28.88
C GLY A 13 -65.17 -24.71 28.35
N LEU A 14 -65.42 -23.71 27.50
CA LEU A 14 -64.45 -22.64 27.28
C LEU A 14 -64.39 -21.81 28.57
N PHE A 15 -63.36 -22.02 29.39
CA PHE A 15 -62.93 -21.04 30.40
C PHE A 15 -61.67 -20.38 29.84
N ALA A 16 -61.85 -19.22 29.20
CA ALA A 16 -60.76 -18.32 28.89
C ALA A 16 -60.30 -17.68 30.21
N LEU A 17 -59.22 -18.20 30.78
CA LEU A 17 -58.35 -17.43 31.67
C LEU A 17 -57.49 -16.57 30.76
N ALA A 18 -57.95 -15.34 30.50
CA ALA A 18 -57.07 -14.30 30.00
C ALA A 18 -56.05 -14.01 31.12
N GLY A 19 -54.87 -14.60 31.00
CA GLY A 19 -53.69 -14.06 31.68
C GLY A 19 -53.44 -12.69 31.07
N LEU A 20 -53.58 -11.64 31.86
CA LEU A 20 -53.02 -10.34 31.54
C LEU A 20 -51.50 -10.54 31.52
N CYS A 21 -50.91 -10.68 30.32
CA CYS A 21 -49.50 -10.40 30.16
C CYS A 21 -49.34 -8.90 30.42
N SER A 22 -48.67 -8.56 31.52
CA SER A 22 -48.09 -7.22 31.68
C SER A 22 -47.06 -7.05 30.58
N ASN A 23 -47.25 -6.07 29.70
CA ASN A 23 -46.15 -5.53 28.90
C ASN A 23 -45.08 -5.03 29.90
N ALA A 24 -43.89 -5.63 29.86
CA ALA A 24 -42.77 -5.16 30.64
C ALA A 24 -42.19 -3.93 29.95
N SER A 25 -42.20 -2.78 30.61
CA SER A 25 -41.49 -1.58 30.16
C SER A 25 -40.00 -1.88 30.01
N ALA A 26 -39.36 -1.35 28.97
CA ALA A 26 -37.95 -1.58 28.67
C ALA A 26 -37.06 -0.98 29.76
N ASP A 27 -36.05 -1.73 30.22
CA ASP A 27 -35.12 -1.24 31.24
C ASP A 27 -34.27 -0.11 30.65
N THR A 28 -34.29 1.09 31.25
CA THR A 28 -33.51 2.24 30.77
C THR A 28 -32.30 2.49 31.67
N VAL A 29 -31.12 2.68 31.09
CA VAL A 29 -29.89 3.05 31.81
C VAL A 29 -29.31 4.33 31.26
N ILE A 30 -29.16 5.33 32.12
CA ILE A 30 -28.43 6.55 31.76
C ILE A 30 -26.95 6.32 32.01
N VAL A 31 -26.13 6.50 30.97
CA VAL A 31 -24.68 6.50 31.08
C VAL A 31 -24.21 7.95 31.06
N TYR A 32 -23.73 8.42 32.20
CA TYR A 32 -23.38 9.82 32.43
C TYR A 32 -21.87 10.04 32.43
N ASP A 33 -21.40 10.87 31.48
CA ASP A 33 -20.03 11.38 31.47
C ASP A 33 -19.79 12.33 32.63
N ALA A 34 -18.86 11.94 33.50
CA ALA A 34 -18.32 12.78 34.55
C ALA A 34 -16.79 12.77 34.50
N SER A 35 -16.22 12.77 33.29
CA SER A 35 -14.79 12.94 33.05
C SER A 35 -14.36 14.40 33.24
N ASN A 36 -13.06 14.63 33.38
CA ASN A 36 -12.52 15.94 33.75
C ASN A 36 -12.88 17.08 32.77
N SER A 37 -13.22 16.79 31.50
CA SER A 37 -13.70 17.77 30.51
C SER A 37 -14.99 18.46 30.92
N MET A 38 -15.82 17.80 31.74
CA MET A 38 -17.10 18.34 32.24
C MET A 38 -16.95 19.55 33.19
N TRP A 39 -15.72 19.93 33.55
CA TRP A 39 -15.42 21.22 34.21
C TRP A 39 -15.32 22.40 33.23
N GLY A 40 -15.32 22.14 31.92
CA GLY A 40 -15.45 23.15 30.88
C GLY A 40 -16.71 24.01 31.08
N GLN A 41 -16.71 25.22 30.53
CA GLN A 41 -17.80 26.17 30.74
C GLN A 41 -18.55 26.48 29.45
N ILE A 42 -19.88 26.52 29.54
CA ILE A 42 -20.78 27.04 28.51
C ILE A 42 -21.44 28.27 29.11
N GLU A 43 -21.30 29.42 28.44
CA GLU A 43 -21.87 30.70 28.89
C GLU A 43 -21.52 31.11 30.34
N GLY A 44 -20.38 30.65 30.85
CA GLY A 44 -19.88 30.94 32.20
C GLY A 44 -20.37 29.98 33.29
N GLU A 45 -21.17 28.97 32.95
CA GLU A 45 -21.59 27.88 33.84
C GLU A 45 -20.84 26.59 33.49
N ALA A 46 -20.43 25.79 34.47
CA ALA A 46 -19.71 24.53 34.21
C ALA A 46 -20.65 23.47 33.60
N LYS A 47 -20.19 22.72 32.59
CA LYS A 47 -20.95 21.65 31.90
C LYS A 47 -21.58 20.65 32.88
N VAL A 48 -20.83 20.20 33.89
CA VAL A 48 -21.35 19.34 34.96
C VAL A 48 -22.53 19.95 35.72
N THR A 49 -22.53 21.27 35.93
CA THR A 49 -23.62 21.94 36.65
C THR A 49 -24.89 21.94 35.81
N ILE A 50 -24.75 22.22 34.51
CA ILE A 50 -25.84 22.12 33.54
C ILE A 50 -26.37 20.69 33.46
N ALA A 51 -25.49 19.71 33.27
CA ALA A 51 -25.88 18.32 33.08
C ALA A 51 -26.55 17.72 34.33
N ARG A 52 -26.07 18.01 35.55
CA ARG A 52 -26.75 17.59 36.78
C ARG A 52 -28.14 18.22 36.94
N ARG A 53 -28.29 19.49 36.57
CA ARG A 53 -29.58 20.18 36.62
C ARG A 53 -30.58 19.52 35.67
N VAL A 54 -30.21 19.36 34.41
CA VAL A 54 -31.05 18.75 33.37
C VAL A 54 -31.36 17.28 33.68
N LEU A 55 -30.36 16.49 34.09
CA LEU A 55 -30.57 15.10 34.51
C LEU A 55 -31.49 15.02 35.75
N GLY A 56 -31.36 15.96 36.67
CA GLY A 56 -32.25 16.07 37.82
C GLY A 56 -33.69 16.46 37.43
N ASP A 57 -33.87 17.29 36.40
CA ASP A 57 -35.19 17.62 35.85
C ASP A 57 -35.83 16.38 35.21
N LEU A 58 -35.09 15.62 34.39
CA LEU A 58 -35.56 14.34 33.83
C LEU A 58 -36.03 13.37 34.92
N VAL A 59 -35.22 13.17 35.97
CA VAL A 59 -35.56 12.27 37.08
C VAL A 59 -36.81 12.74 37.86
N ARG A 60 -37.08 14.06 37.90
CA ARG A 60 -38.31 14.60 38.50
C ARG A 60 -39.53 14.37 37.63
N ASP A 61 -39.38 14.16 36.34
CA ASP A 61 -40.52 13.91 35.45
C ASP A 61 -40.69 12.41 35.14
N TRP A 62 -39.69 11.57 35.47
CA TRP A 62 -39.69 10.11 35.28
C TRP A 62 -40.72 9.38 36.16
N ASP A 63 -41.44 8.40 35.61
CA ASP A 63 -42.37 7.55 36.37
C ASP A 63 -41.59 6.58 37.28
N GLU A 64 -41.81 6.63 38.59
CA GLU A 64 -41.09 5.79 39.57
C GLU A 64 -41.30 4.28 39.36
N SER A 65 -42.35 3.88 38.63
CA SER A 65 -42.61 2.49 38.29
C SER A 65 -41.85 1.99 37.06
N GLU A 66 -41.31 2.89 36.24
CA GLU A 66 -40.48 2.56 35.09
C GLU A 66 -39.02 2.30 35.51
N PRO A 67 -38.41 1.17 35.12
CA PRO A 67 -37.04 0.86 35.53
C PRO A 67 -36.02 1.86 34.98
N LEU A 68 -35.31 2.53 35.89
CA LEU A 68 -34.24 3.48 35.54
C LEU A 68 -32.96 3.17 36.34
N GLY A 69 -31.87 3.00 35.62
CA GLY A 69 -30.51 2.87 36.16
C GLY A 69 -29.65 4.10 35.84
N LEU A 70 -28.58 4.28 36.63
CA LEU A 70 -27.57 5.31 36.40
C LEU A 70 -26.18 4.68 36.49
N VAL A 71 -25.43 4.78 35.40
CA VAL A 71 -24.01 4.46 35.31
C VAL A 71 -23.25 5.76 35.12
N ALA A 72 -22.18 5.98 35.88
CA ALA A 72 -21.33 7.15 35.71
C ALA A 72 -19.87 6.73 35.53
N TYR A 73 -19.14 7.43 34.65
CA TYR A 73 -17.71 7.20 34.46
C TYR A 73 -16.87 8.45 34.71
N GLY A 74 -15.61 8.24 35.09
CA GLY A 74 -14.63 9.31 35.30
C GLY A 74 -14.83 10.15 36.55
N HIS A 75 -15.71 9.79 37.48
CA HIS A 75 -16.07 10.69 38.60
C HIS A 75 -15.33 10.42 39.93
N ARG A 76 -14.50 9.37 40.03
CA ARG A 76 -13.84 8.98 41.29
C ARG A 76 -12.33 9.04 41.23
N ARG A 77 -11.73 8.61 40.11
CA ARG A 77 -10.28 8.38 39.97
C ARG A 77 -9.70 9.14 38.78
N GLU A 78 -8.66 9.92 39.04
CA GLU A 78 -7.92 10.64 38.00
C GLU A 78 -7.12 9.67 37.12
N GLY A 79 -7.21 9.81 35.79
CA GLY A 79 -6.41 9.04 34.83
C GLY A 79 -6.78 7.57 34.61
N ASP A 80 -7.78 7.02 35.32
CA ASP A 80 -8.13 5.60 35.30
C ASP A 80 -9.24 5.28 34.27
N CYS A 81 -8.92 4.43 33.29
CA CYS A 81 -9.85 3.97 32.25
C CYS A 81 -10.84 2.90 32.73
N ASN A 82 -10.70 2.40 33.95
CA ASN A 82 -11.64 1.46 34.57
C ASN A 82 -12.56 2.17 35.58
N ASP A 83 -12.61 3.51 35.56
CA ASP A 83 -13.47 4.26 36.46
C ASP A 83 -14.90 4.36 35.96
N ILE A 84 -15.62 3.24 36.05
CA ILE A 84 -17.04 3.09 35.73
C ILE A 84 -17.74 2.59 36.99
N GLU A 85 -18.93 3.13 37.28
CA GLU A 85 -19.75 2.72 38.41
C GLU A 85 -21.22 2.67 38.02
N THR A 86 -21.87 1.55 38.35
CA THR A 86 -23.33 1.48 38.47
C THR A 86 -23.72 2.22 39.77
N VAL A 87 -24.10 3.49 39.63
CA VAL A 87 -24.53 4.35 40.75
C VAL A 87 -25.89 3.88 41.27
N VAL A 88 -26.79 3.54 40.33
CA VAL A 88 -28.09 2.90 40.59
C VAL A 88 -28.28 1.76 39.60
N ALA A 89 -28.57 0.57 40.10
CA ALA A 89 -28.92 -0.57 39.25
C ALA A 89 -30.31 -0.37 38.62
N PRO A 90 -30.56 -0.87 37.40
CA PRO A 90 -31.85 -0.69 36.72
C PRO A 90 -33.01 -1.28 37.53
N GLY A 91 -34.04 -0.46 37.79
CA GLY A 91 -35.22 -0.85 38.56
C GLY A 91 -36.09 0.34 38.95
N PRO A 92 -37.21 0.12 39.66
CA PRO A 92 -38.03 1.21 40.19
C PRO A 92 -37.18 2.15 41.05
N ILE A 93 -37.35 3.46 40.87
CA ILE A 93 -36.46 4.46 41.48
C ILE A 93 -37.05 5.08 42.74
N ASP A 94 -36.18 5.33 43.73
CA ASP A 94 -36.43 6.31 44.78
C ASP A 94 -35.88 7.66 44.29
N ARG A 95 -36.80 8.55 43.89
CA ARG A 95 -36.48 9.81 43.23
C ARG A 95 -35.55 10.69 44.07
N ASP A 96 -35.83 10.83 45.37
CA ASP A 96 -35.02 11.68 46.25
C ASP A 96 -33.62 11.11 46.45
N ALA A 97 -33.51 9.78 46.56
CA ALA A 97 -32.20 9.11 46.67
C ALA A 97 -31.36 9.24 45.40
N LEU A 98 -31.97 9.08 44.22
CA LEU A 98 -31.29 9.21 42.93
C LEU A 98 -30.82 10.65 42.69
N LEU A 99 -31.64 11.66 43.00
CA LEU A 99 -31.26 13.06 42.91
C LEU A 99 -30.04 13.39 43.80
N ALA A 100 -30.03 12.89 45.04
CA ALA A 100 -28.89 13.08 45.95
C ALA A 100 -27.60 12.43 45.43
N GLN A 101 -27.71 11.29 44.74
CA GLN A 101 -26.56 10.64 44.11
C GLN A 101 -26.04 11.42 42.90
N ILE A 102 -26.93 11.92 42.03
CA ILE A 102 -26.55 12.78 40.89
C ILE A 102 -25.79 14.03 41.38
N GLU A 103 -26.25 14.66 42.45
CA GLU A 103 -25.59 15.83 43.05
C GLU A 103 -24.18 15.52 43.58
N ALA A 104 -23.91 14.28 43.99
CA ALA A 104 -22.62 13.85 44.53
C ALA A 104 -21.56 13.55 43.46
N ILE A 105 -21.94 13.36 42.19
CA ILE A 105 -21.04 12.92 41.09
C ILE A 105 -20.11 14.07 40.66
N SER A 106 -18.85 14.07 41.09
CA SER A 106 -17.88 15.12 40.77
C SER A 106 -16.89 14.68 39.66
N PRO A 107 -16.66 15.48 38.60
CA PRO A 107 -15.76 15.07 37.54
C PRO A 107 -14.28 15.03 37.92
N LYS A 108 -13.55 13.97 37.53
CA LYS A 108 -12.13 13.76 37.92
C LYS A 108 -11.23 13.04 36.90
N GLY A 109 -11.78 12.16 36.08
CA GLY A 109 -11.09 11.08 35.40
C GLY A 109 -11.13 11.17 33.88
N LYS A 110 -10.81 10.05 33.22
CA LYS A 110 -10.84 9.89 31.75
C LYS A 110 -12.26 9.55 31.25
N THR A 111 -12.39 9.42 29.93
CA THR A 111 -13.62 9.11 29.19
C THR A 111 -13.57 7.69 28.59
N PRO A 112 -13.75 6.62 29.39
CA PRO A 112 -13.76 5.23 28.93
C PRO A 112 -15.11 4.83 28.29
N LEU A 113 -15.50 5.53 27.22
CA LEU A 113 -16.84 5.48 26.61
C LEU A 113 -17.25 4.05 26.25
N THR A 114 -16.37 3.34 25.56
CA THR A 114 -16.55 1.98 25.05
C THR A 114 -16.79 0.98 26.18
N ALA A 115 -16.01 1.10 27.25
CA ALA A 115 -16.14 0.22 28.41
C ALA A 115 -17.40 0.55 29.21
N ALA A 116 -17.80 1.82 29.29
CA ALA A 116 -19.02 2.24 29.97
C ALA A 116 -20.29 1.73 29.27
N VAL A 117 -20.34 1.78 27.94
CA VAL A 117 -21.45 1.22 27.16
C VAL A 117 -21.54 -0.31 27.30
N ARG A 118 -20.40 -1.02 27.27
CA ARG A 118 -20.37 -2.47 27.54
C ARG A 118 -20.86 -2.80 28.94
N HIS A 119 -20.37 -2.06 29.94
CA HIS A 119 -20.79 -2.24 31.34
C HIS A 119 -22.30 -2.04 31.49
N ALA A 120 -22.86 -0.98 30.90
CA ALA A 120 -24.31 -0.75 30.91
C ALA A 120 -25.08 -1.90 30.22
N ALA A 121 -24.61 -2.38 29.06
CA ALA A 121 -25.22 -3.51 28.37
C ALA A 121 -25.14 -4.82 29.18
N GLU A 122 -24.07 -5.04 29.96
CA GLU A 122 -23.92 -6.20 30.84
C GLU A 122 -24.84 -6.17 32.06
N GLU A 123 -25.05 -4.99 32.67
CA GLU A 123 -26.06 -4.81 33.74
C GLU A 123 -27.47 -5.17 33.26
N LEU A 124 -27.72 -4.99 31.97
CA LEU A 124 -28.98 -5.30 31.30
C LEU A 124 -29.07 -6.76 30.81
N LYS A 125 -27.96 -7.50 30.73
CA LYS A 125 -27.85 -8.85 30.13
C LYS A 125 -28.66 -9.94 30.84
N TYR A 126 -29.08 -9.73 32.09
CA TYR A 126 -29.75 -10.74 32.91
C TYR A 126 -31.28 -10.75 32.79
N ARG A 127 -31.85 -9.99 31.85
CA ARG A 127 -33.30 -9.82 31.72
C ARG A 127 -33.69 -10.03 30.26
N ASP A 128 -34.70 -10.88 30.01
CA ASP A 128 -35.19 -11.23 28.67
C ASP A 128 -35.97 -10.08 27.98
N ALA A 129 -35.71 -8.83 28.34
CA ALA A 129 -36.44 -7.63 27.91
C ALA A 129 -35.55 -6.71 27.03
N PRO A 130 -36.16 -5.92 26.12
CA PRO A 130 -35.46 -4.83 25.43
C PRO A 130 -34.86 -3.85 26.44
N ALA A 131 -33.64 -3.39 26.17
CA ALA A 131 -32.93 -2.49 27.06
C ALA A 131 -32.48 -1.22 26.33
N ASN A 132 -32.72 -0.07 26.95
CA ASN A 132 -32.38 1.23 26.39
C ASN A 132 -31.23 1.86 27.17
N VAL A 133 -30.24 2.38 26.45
CA VAL A 133 -29.13 3.14 27.02
C VAL A 133 -29.24 4.58 26.53
N ILE A 134 -29.23 5.53 27.45
CA ILE A 134 -29.13 6.97 27.13
C ILE A 134 -27.74 7.43 27.55
N LEU A 135 -26.85 7.58 26.59
CA LEU A 135 -25.45 7.99 26.80
C LEU A 135 -25.34 9.51 26.67
N ILE A 136 -24.85 10.18 27.70
CA ILE A 136 -24.55 11.62 27.70
C ILE A 136 -23.02 11.77 27.76
N SER A 137 -22.40 12.32 26.71
CA SER A 137 -20.94 12.51 26.64
C SER A 137 -20.55 13.89 26.14
N ASP A 138 -19.55 14.53 26.77
CA ASP A 138 -19.00 15.82 26.33
C ASP A 138 -17.67 15.72 25.58
N GLY A 139 -17.21 14.49 25.32
CA GLY A 139 -15.95 14.23 24.66
C GLY A 139 -15.88 12.88 23.96
N ILE A 140 -14.73 12.68 23.31
CA ILE A 140 -14.35 11.43 22.64
C ILE A 140 -13.67 10.46 23.62
N GLU A 141 -13.60 9.19 23.20
CA GLU A 141 -12.88 8.15 23.92
C GLU A 141 -11.41 8.53 24.18
N THR A 142 -10.97 8.52 25.45
CA THR A 142 -9.57 8.85 25.85
C THR A 142 -8.78 7.65 26.37
N CYS A 143 -9.35 6.44 26.20
CA CYS A 143 -8.77 5.18 26.67
C CYS A 143 -8.36 4.21 25.54
N ASN A 144 -8.19 4.73 24.31
CA ASN A 144 -7.70 4.01 23.13
C ASN A 144 -8.57 2.82 22.67
N ALA A 145 -9.87 2.86 22.95
CA ALA A 145 -10.84 1.92 22.39
C ALA A 145 -11.51 2.50 21.14
N ASP A 146 -12.13 1.64 20.33
CA ASP A 146 -12.98 2.03 19.21
C ASP A 146 -14.46 1.88 19.62
N PRO A 147 -15.20 2.98 19.84
CA PRO A 147 -16.60 2.93 20.24
C PRO A 147 -17.51 2.30 19.19
N CYS A 148 -17.21 2.46 17.90
CA CYS A 148 -18.03 1.92 16.82
C CYS A 148 -17.90 0.40 16.74
N ALA A 149 -16.67 -0.13 16.87
CA ALA A 149 -16.41 -1.56 16.86
C ALA A 149 -17.10 -2.27 18.03
N ALA A 150 -17.12 -1.65 19.21
CA ALA A 150 -17.80 -2.22 20.37
C ALA A 150 -19.33 -2.21 20.24
N ALA A 151 -19.91 -1.18 19.64
CA ALA A 151 -21.34 -1.14 19.35
C ALA A 151 -21.76 -2.28 18.41
N SER A 152 -20.95 -2.57 17.38
CA SER A 152 -21.19 -3.70 16.47
C SER A 152 -21.08 -5.05 17.18
N GLU A 153 -20.04 -5.26 17.99
CA GLU A 153 -19.84 -6.50 18.74
C GLU A 153 -21.01 -6.80 19.69
N LEU A 154 -21.49 -5.80 20.43
CA LEU A 154 -22.63 -5.96 21.35
C LEU A 154 -23.92 -6.30 20.59
N SER A 155 -24.12 -5.75 19.38
CA SER A 155 -25.26 -6.04 18.51
C SER A 155 -25.21 -7.46 17.93
N GLU A 156 -24.01 -7.96 17.60
CA GLU A 156 -23.76 -9.33 17.14
C GLU A 156 -23.91 -10.37 18.25
N ALA A 157 -23.57 -10.02 19.49
CA ALA A 157 -23.73 -10.88 20.66
C ALA A 157 -25.20 -11.18 21.02
N GLY A 158 -26.16 -10.64 20.26
CA GLY A 158 -27.59 -10.90 20.43
C GLY A 158 -28.21 -10.21 21.64
N ILE A 159 -27.51 -9.25 22.25
CA ILE A 159 -28.04 -8.41 23.32
C ILE A 159 -29.05 -7.46 22.69
N ASN A 160 -30.29 -7.49 23.17
CA ASN A 160 -31.39 -6.73 22.61
C ASN A 160 -31.40 -5.30 23.17
N PHE A 161 -30.35 -4.53 22.85
CA PHE A 161 -30.14 -3.19 23.37
C PHE A 161 -30.12 -2.11 22.28
N THR A 162 -30.61 -0.93 22.63
CA THR A 162 -30.60 0.27 21.78
C THR A 162 -29.96 1.42 22.55
N ALA A 163 -28.96 2.09 21.95
CA ALA A 163 -28.28 3.21 22.59
C ALA A 163 -28.63 4.55 21.92
N HIS A 164 -29.32 5.43 22.63
CA HIS A 164 -29.48 6.83 22.27
C HIS A 164 -28.28 7.62 22.81
N VAL A 165 -27.66 8.45 21.98
CA VAL A 165 -26.39 9.12 22.30
C VAL A 165 -26.55 10.62 22.19
N ILE A 166 -26.20 11.33 23.26
CA ILE A 166 -26.28 12.79 23.37
C ILE A 166 -24.86 13.35 23.48
N GLY A 167 -24.41 14.05 22.44
CA GLY A 167 -23.14 14.76 22.43
C GLY A 167 -23.29 16.17 23.01
N PHE A 168 -22.82 16.40 24.23
CA PHE A 168 -22.97 17.65 24.96
C PHE A 168 -21.76 18.59 24.81
N ASP A 169 -21.93 19.66 24.04
CA ASP A 169 -20.89 20.62 23.66
C ASP A 169 -19.65 19.94 23.07
N VAL A 170 -19.92 19.05 22.11
CA VAL A 170 -18.94 18.28 21.32
C VAL A 170 -18.79 18.92 19.94
N GLY A 171 -17.55 19.10 19.48
CA GLY A 171 -17.24 19.69 18.17
C GLY A 171 -17.73 18.82 17.00
N ASP A 172 -18.09 19.44 15.87
CA ASP A 172 -18.73 18.75 14.73
C ASP A 172 -17.89 17.57 14.17
N ALA A 173 -16.56 17.61 14.28
CA ALA A 173 -15.67 16.52 13.85
C ALA A 173 -15.70 15.29 14.79
N ASP A 174 -15.99 15.52 16.07
CA ASP A 174 -15.97 14.51 17.12
C ASP A 174 -17.35 13.83 17.28
N GLN A 175 -18.42 14.47 16.81
CA GLN A 175 -19.79 13.94 16.84
C GLN A 175 -19.94 12.64 16.03
N ALA A 176 -19.16 12.45 14.96
CA ALA A 176 -19.22 11.24 14.14
C ALA A 176 -18.90 9.95 14.93
N GLN A 177 -17.97 10.03 15.89
CA GLN A 177 -17.58 8.89 16.73
C GLN A 177 -18.67 8.54 17.76
N LEU A 178 -19.48 9.52 18.18
CA LEU A 178 -20.64 9.29 19.06
C LEU A 178 -21.84 8.80 18.26
N ALA A 179 -22.05 9.32 17.05
CA ALA A 179 -23.16 8.96 16.18
C ALA A 179 -23.14 7.47 15.78
N CYS A 180 -21.96 6.91 15.50
CA CYS A 180 -21.84 5.51 15.11
C CYS A 180 -22.34 4.52 16.19
N ILE A 181 -22.24 4.88 17.47
CA ILE A 181 -22.73 4.03 18.58
C ILE A 181 -24.26 3.94 18.51
N ALA A 182 -24.93 5.07 18.27
CA ALA A 182 -26.36 5.10 18.08
C ALA A 182 -26.78 4.31 16.83
N GLU A 183 -26.14 4.57 15.69
CA GLU A 183 -26.45 3.92 14.42
C GLU A 183 -26.29 2.40 14.46
N ASN A 184 -25.18 1.89 15.03
CA ASN A 184 -24.90 0.45 15.09
C ASN A 184 -25.84 -0.31 16.05
N THR A 185 -26.48 0.41 16.97
CA THR A 185 -27.42 -0.17 17.96
C THR A 185 -28.88 0.12 17.62
N GLY A 186 -29.15 0.89 16.57
CA GLY A 186 -30.49 1.28 16.14
C GLY A 186 -31.11 2.43 16.95
N GLY A 187 -30.31 3.16 17.73
CA GLY A 187 -30.73 4.35 18.46
C GLY A 187 -30.51 5.65 17.66
N GLN A 188 -30.66 6.79 18.33
CA GLN A 188 -30.49 8.11 17.71
C GLN A 188 -29.38 8.94 18.36
N PHE A 189 -28.72 9.76 17.55
CA PHE A 189 -27.73 10.72 17.98
C PHE A 189 -28.32 12.13 18.07
N PHE A 190 -28.13 12.78 19.21
CA PHE A 190 -28.58 14.13 19.49
C PHE A 190 -27.38 15.03 19.82
N ALA A 191 -27.27 16.18 19.14
CA ALA A 191 -26.25 17.17 19.46
C ALA A 191 -26.84 18.27 20.35
N ALA A 192 -26.26 18.50 21.52
CA ALA A 192 -26.69 19.52 22.47
C ALA A 192 -25.55 20.53 22.71
N ARG A 193 -25.77 21.81 22.40
CA ARG A 193 -24.71 22.85 22.54
C ARG A 193 -24.80 23.68 23.83
N ASP A 194 -25.93 23.60 24.53
CA ASP A 194 -26.24 24.36 25.72
C ASP A 194 -27.24 23.60 26.61
N ALA A 195 -27.69 24.23 27.69
CA ALA A 195 -28.62 23.63 28.64
C ALA A 195 -30.01 23.32 28.03
N GLU A 196 -30.50 24.16 27.12
CA GLU A 196 -31.80 23.98 26.48
C GLU A 196 -31.75 22.82 25.49
N GLY A 197 -30.68 22.74 24.69
CA GLY A 197 -30.42 21.63 23.78
C GLY A 197 -30.22 20.31 24.51
N LEU A 198 -29.54 20.30 25.67
CA LEU A 198 -29.36 19.08 26.46
C LEU A 198 -30.69 18.59 27.05
N GLN A 199 -31.55 19.49 27.51
CA GLN A 199 -32.90 19.14 27.99
C GLN A 199 -33.73 18.53 26.85
N ALA A 200 -33.80 19.20 25.70
CA ALA A 200 -34.57 18.71 24.56
C ALA A 200 -34.08 17.33 24.07
N ALA A 201 -32.77 17.13 24.00
CA ALA A 201 -32.18 15.84 23.61
C ALA A 201 -32.49 14.72 24.61
N LEU A 202 -32.48 15.02 25.92
CA LEU A 202 -32.82 14.04 26.96
C LEU A 202 -34.30 13.70 26.96
N ASP A 203 -35.18 14.69 26.76
CA ASP A 203 -36.62 14.47 26.66
C ASP A 203 -36.94 13.60 25.43
N GLU A 204 -36.34 13.86 24.27
CA GLU A 204 -36.54 13.07 23.07
C GLU A 204 -35.96 11.65 23.21
N ALA A 205 -34.73 11.51 23.71
CA ALA A 205 -34.10 10.20 23.95
C ALA A 205 -34.89 9.36 24.98
N SER A 206 -35.40 9.99 26.04
CA SER A 206 -36.23 9.30 27.04
C SER A 206 -37.58 8.85 26.49
N GLN A 207 -38.21 9.68 25.67
CA GLN A 207 -39.46 9.33 25.00
C GLN A 207 -39.26 8.13 24.07
N MET A 208 -38.18 8.11 23.29
CA MET A 208 -37.84 6.95 22.45
C MET A 208 -37.52 5.71 23.27
N ALA A 209 -36.80 5.85 24.38
CA ALA A 209 -36.46 4.75 25.28
C ALA A 209 -37.67 4.14 26.00
N THR A 210 -38.80 4.86 26.07
CA THR A 210 -40.04 4.42 26.73
C THR A 210 -41.16 4.09 25.73
N GLU A 211 -40.92 4.25 24.42
CA GLU A 211 -41.89 3.92 23.37
C GLU A 211 -42.02 2.40 23.18
N GLU A 212 -43.23 1.86 23.31
CA GLU A 212 -43.49 0.43 23.04
C GLU A 212 -43.31 0.14 21.54
N VAL A 213 -42.32 -0.70 21.19
CA VAL A 213 -42.17 -1.20 19.81
C VAL A 213 -43.36 -2.09 19.47
N PRO A 214 -44.15 -1.77 18.43
CA PRO A 214 -45.34 -2.55 18.11
C PRO A 214 -44.96 -3.95 17.63
N GLU A 215 -45.66 -4.97 18.13
CA GLU A 215 -45.44 -6.36 17.72
C GLU A 215 -45.82 -6.56 16.24
N PRO A 216 -44.99 -7.26 15.45
CA PRO A 216 -45.25 -7.49 14.03
C PRO A 216 -46.48 -8.40 13.80
N GLU A 217 -47.37 -7.96 12.90
CA GLU A 217 -48.53 -8.73 12.47
C GLU A 217 -48.22 -9.38 11.12
N VAL A 218 -47.57 -10.55 11.16
CA VAL A 218 -46.94 -11.17 9.99
C VAL A 218 -47.50 -12.57 9.72
N THR A 219 -47.59 -12.92 8.44
CA THR A 219 -47.74 -14.29 7.97
C THR A 219 -46.46 -14.74 7.29
N ILE A 220 -46.00 -15.95 7.58
CA ILE A 220 -44.81 -16.55 6.98
C ILE A 220 -45.22 -17.73 6.09
N THR A 221 -44.59 -17.86 4.93
CA THR A 221 -44.83 -18.92 3.95
C THR A 221 -43.51 -19.63 3.65
N ALA A 222 -43.54 -20.96 3.71
CA ALA A 222 -42.43 -21.85 3.38
C ALA A 222 -42.96 -23.01 2.52
N PRO A 223 -42.10 -23.71 1.76
CA PRO A 223 -42.53 -24.89 1.01
C PRO A 223 -42.98 -26.02 1.95
N GLU A 224 -43.94 -26.84 1.49
CA GLU A 224 -44.42 -28.00 2.26
C GLU A 224 -43.31 -29.04 2.51
N THR A 225 -42.40 -29.17 1.55
CA THR A 225 -41.25 -30.08 1.63
C THR A 225 -39.97 -29.41 1.14
N ALA A 226 -38.83 -29.78 1.72
CA ALA A 226 -37.50 -29.39 1.25
C ALA A 226 -36.49 -30.51 1.49
N VAL A 227 -35.36 -30.48 0.79
CA VAL A 227 -34.27 -31.46 1.01
C VAL A 227 -33.48 -31.03 2.24
N ALA A 228 -33.20 -31.96 3.16
CA ALA A 228 -32.37 -31.66 4.32
C ALA A 228 -30.98 -31.18 3.88
N GLY A 229 -30.45 -30.13 4.52
CA GLY A 229 -29.17 -29.48 4.16
C GLY A 229 -29.23 -28.48 3.00
N SER A 230 -30.33 -28.44 2.23
CA SER A 230 -30.47 -27.56 1.06
C SER A 230 -30.90 -26.14 1.44
N ASN A 231 -30.88 -25.25 0.46
CA ASN A 231 -31.44 -23.92 0.60
C ASN A 231 -32.97 -23.97 0.51
N VAL A 232 -33.64 -23.27 1.42
CA VAL A 232 -35.09 -23.15 1.53
C VAL A 232 -35.47 -21.68 1.47
N GLU A 233 -36.28 -21.33 0.48
CA GLU A 233 -36.84 -19.98 0.38
C GLU A 233 -38.04 -19.84 1.31
N VAL A 234 -38.00 -18.82 2.15
CA VAL A 234 -39.05 -18.46 3.09
C VAL A 234 -39.45 -17.02 2.82
N SER A 235 -40.75 -16.73 2.77
CA SER A 235 -41.28 -15.39 2.51
C SER A 235 -42.25 -14.95 3.60
N TRP A 236 -42.39 -13.66 3.81
CA TRP A 236 -43.29 -13.10 4.81
C TRP A 236 -44.00 -11.85 4.31
N GLN A 237 -45.20 -11.63 4.83
CA GLN A 237 -46.00 -10.45 4.55
C GLN A 237 -46.75 -10.02 5.81
N GLY A 238 -46.77 -8.72 6.08
CA GLY A 238 -47.45 -8.18 7.25
C GLY A 238 -47.26 -6.68 7.41
N GLU A 239 -47.72 -6.18 8.55
CA GLU A 239 -47.52 -4.80 9.00
C GLU A 239 -46.66 -4.78 10.27
N LYS A 240 -46.10 -3.62 10.60
CA LYS A 240 -45.25 -3.41 11.80
C LYS A 240 -44.00 -4.30 11.84
N ILE A 241 -43.53 -4.75 10.67
CA ILE A 241 -42.27 -5.46 10.49
C ILE A 241 -41.12 -4.55 10.89
N GLN A 242 -40.26 -5.03 11.80
CA GLN A 242 -39.06 -4.33 12.20
C GLN A 242 -37.85 -4.88 11.42
N PRO A 243 -36.91 -4.04 10.98
CA PRO A 243 -35.69 -4.50 10.30
C PRO A 243 -34.84 -5.50 11.11
N ARG A 244 -34.98 -5.51 12.43
CA ARG A 244 -34.27 -6.41 13.34
C ARG A 244 -34.96 -7.75 13.56
N ASP A 245 -36.20 -7.92 13.10
CA ASP A 245 -36.92 -9.19 13.18
C ASP A 245 -36.13 -10.30 12.47
N LEU A 246 -36.36 -11.56 12.87
CA LEU A 246 -35.57 -12.70 12.40
C LEU A 246 -36.46 -13.75 11.74
N VAL A 247 -35.91 -14.45 10.76
CA VAL A 247 -36.46 -15.69 10.22
C VAL A 247 -35.50 -16.84 10.44
N THR A 248 -36.01 -18.00 10.87
CA THR A 248 -35.20 -19.19 11.17
C THR A 248 -35.97 -20.48 10.88
N ILE A 249 -35.26 -21.60 10.65
CA ILE A 249 -35.83 -22.95 10.53
C ILE A 249 -35.35 -23.77 11.72
N VAL A 250 -36.30 -24.37 12.44
CA VAL A 250 -36.02 -25.17 13.65
C VAL A 250 -36.92 -26.42 13.69
N PRO A 251 -36.56 -27.46 14.46
CA PRO A 251 -37.42 -28.62 14.66
C PRO A 251 -38.83 -28.22 15.09
N ALA A 252 -39.85 -28.93 14.61
CA ALA A 252 -41.25 -28.58 14.86
C ALA A 252 -41.63 -28.59 16.36
N ASP A 253 -40.88 -29.30 17.20
CA ASP A 253 -41.04 -29.40 18.66
C ASP A 253 -40.06 -28.54 19.45
N ALA A 254 -39.28 -27.67 18.80
CA ALA A 254 -38.31 -26.83 19.48
C ALA A 254 -38.98 -25.78 20.39
N GLU A 255 -38.32 -25.43 21.50
CA GLU A 255 -38.79 -24.40 22.44
C GLU A 255 -39.08 -23.07 21.73
N PRO A 256 -40.03 -22.23 22.20
CA PRO A 256 -40.48 -21.04 21.49
C PRO A 256 -39.39 -20.02 21.13
N ASP A 257 -38.33 -19.97 21.93
CA ASP A 257 -37.16 -19.10 21.79
C ASP A 257 -35.99 -19.78 21.05
N ALA A 258 -36.11 -21.06 20.67
CA ALA A 258 -35.07 -21.79 19.96
C ALA A 258 -34.75 -21.13 18.61
N ARG A 259 -33.45 -20.99 18.33
CA ARG A 259 -32.93 -20.41 17.08
C ARG A 259 -31.98 -21.39 16.42
N GLY A 260 -32.27 -21.73 15.17
CA GLY A 260 -31.33 -22.41 14.28
C GLY A 260 -30.48 -21.40 13.53
N HIS A 261 -30.03 -21.73 12.32
CA HIS A 261 -29.55 -20.72 11.39
C HIS A 261 -30.68 -19.70 11.13
N TYR A 262 -30.37 -18.42 11.26
CA TYR A 262 -31.34 -17.33 11.12
C TYR A 262 -30.83 -16.23 10.21
N GLN A 263 -31.75 -15.45 9.68
CA GLN A 263 -31.47 -14.24 8.91
C GLN A 263 -32.30 -13.08 9.46
N ARG A 264 -31.72 -11.88 9.53
CA ARG A 264 -32.45 -10.65 9.84
C ARG A 264 -33.32 -10.25 8.65
N VAL A 265 -34.52 -9.78 8.93
CA VAL A 265 -35.52 -9.39 7.94
C VAL A 265 -35.09 -8.16 7.16
N GLY A 266 -34.56 -7.12 7.82
CA GLY A 266 -34.19 -5.87 7.15
C GLY A 266 -35.40 -5.22 6.45
N GLU A 267 -35.21 -4.78 5.21
CA GLU A 267 -36.28 -4.27 4.35
C GLU A 267 -36.86 -5.36 3.41
N GLU A 268 -36.43 -6.61 3.58
CA GLU A 268 -36.77 -7.71 2.68
C GLU A 268 -38.13 -8.33 3.02
N SER A 269 -38.69 -9.06 2.04
CA SER A 269 -39.92 -9.85 2.20
C SER A 269 -39.71 -11.36 1.99
N SER A 270 -38.46 -11.77 1.74
CA SER A 270 -38.06 -13.17 1.67
C SER A 270 -36.59 -13.37 2.02
N ALA A 271 -36.24 -14.60 2.39
CA ALA A 271 -34.89 -15.04 2.69
C ALA A 271 -34.67 -16.48 2.23
N VAL A 272 -33.42 -16.80 1.90
CA VAL A 272 -32.99 -18.17 1.61
C VAL A 272 -32.22 -18.68 2.82
N LEU A 273 -32.86 -19.56 3.58
CA LEU A 273 -32.30 -20.18 4.78
C LEU A 273 -31.76 -21.57 4.45
N ARG A 274 -30.65 -21.95 5.06
CA ARG A 274 -30.13 -23.31 4.94
C ARG A 274 -30.88 -24.23 5.89
N ALA A 275 -31.50 -25.28 5.35
CA ALA A 275 -32.17 -26.29 6.15
C ALA A 275 -31.14 -27.12 6.94
N PRO A 276 -31.48 -27.56 8.17
CA PRO A 276 -30.75 -28.60 8.88
C PRO A 276 -30.59 -29.89 8.06
N GLY A 277 -29.53 -30.66 8.29
CA GLY A 277 -29.20 -31.86 7.52
C GLY A 277 -29.95 -33.12 7.98
N GLU A 278 -30.51 -33.12 9.19
CA GLU A 278 -31.37 -34.20 9.68
C GLU A 278 -32.79 -34.12 9.09
N PRO A 279 -33.27 -35.17 8.40
CA PRO A 279 -34.65 -35.24 7.90
C PRO A 279 -35.69 -35.30 9.02
N GLY A 280 -36.89 -34.78 8.76
CA GLY A 280 -38.00 -34.81 9.70
C GLY A 280 -38.90 -33.57 9.65
N PRO A 281 -39.79 -33.39 10.65
CA PRO A 281 -40.70 -32.25 10.71
C PRO A 281 -40.02 -31.00 11.31
N TYR A 282 -40.05 -29.91 10.56
CA TYR A 282 -39.51 -28.60 10.92
C TYR A 282 -40.57 -27.51 10.76
N GLU A 283 -40.28 -26.32 11.25
CA GLU A 283 -41.05 -25.12 10.96
C GLU A 283 -40.14 -23.91 10.72
N ALA A 284 -40.51 -23.07 9.75
CA ALA A 284 -39.99 -21.72 9.62
C ALA A 284 -40.71 -20.80 10.60
N ARG A 285 -39.96 -19.99 11.34
CA ARG A 285 -40.46 -19.04 12.33
C ARG A 285 -40.11 -17.62 11.93
N TYR A 286 -41.08 -16.71 12.06
CA TYR A 286 -40.83 -15.26 12.10
C TYR A 286 -40.78 -14.83 13.56
N VAL A 287 -39.64 -14.31 13.99
CA VAL A 287 -39.35 -13.96 15.39
C VAL A 287 -39.28 -12.45 15.53
N ALA A 288 -40.19 -11.89 16.34
CA ALA A 288 -40.22 -10.46 16.63
C ALA A 288 -38.99 -10.05 17.42
N SER A 289 -38.32 -9.01 16.98
CA SER A 289 -37.14 -8.45 17.66
C SER A 289 -37.48 -7.88 19.02
N ALA A 290 -38.66 -7.27 19.20
CA ALA A 290 -39.08 -6.69 20.48
C ALA A 290 -39.23 -7.74 21.60
N THR A 291 -39.73 -8.94 21.31
CA THR A 291 -40.04 -9.97 22.33
C THR A 291 -39.12 -11.18 22.26
N GLY A 292 -38.41 -11.37 21.15
CA GLY A 292 -37.67 -12.60 20.86
C GLY A 292 -38.57 -13.81 20.60
N GLN A 293 -39.88 -13.62 20.47
CA GLN A 293 -40.87 -14.71 20.31
C GLN A 293 -41.29 -14.90 18.85
N ALA A 294 -41.62 -16.15 18.49
CA ALA A 294 -42.15 -16.48 17.18
C ALA A 294 -43.61 -16.04 17.03
N VAL A 295 -43.85 -15.01 16.20
CA VAL A 295 -45.19 -14.45 15.93
C VAL A 295 -45.89 -15.11 14.73
N ALA A 296 -45.13 -15.74 13.84
CA ALA A 296 -45.66 -16.50 12.71
C ALA A 296 -44.86 -17.79 12.51
N ARG A 297 -45.55 -18.87 12.08
CA ARG A 297 -44.97 -20.20 11.87
C ARG A 297 -45.48 -20.84 10.59
N ALA A 298 -44.62 -21.53 9.85
CA ALA A 298 -44.99 -22.34 8.68
C ALA A 298 -44.30 -23.72 8.76
N PRO A 299 -45.06 -24.83 8.69
CA PRO A 299 -44.48 -26.18 8.75
C PRO A 299 -43.72 -26.53 7.46
N ILE A 300 -42.65 -27.30 7.60
CA ILE A 300 -41.79 -27.79 6.51
C ILE A 300 -41.40 -29.24 6.82
N GLU A 301 -41.61 -30.18 5.90
CA GLU A 301 -41.08 -31.54 6.01
C GLU A 301 -39.72 -31.64 5.29
N LEU A 302 -38.64 -31.89 6.03
CA LEU A 302 -37.31 -32.11 5.46
C LEU A 302 -37.13 -33.58 5.05
N THR A 303 -36.87 -33.82 3.76
CA THR A 303 -36.69 -35.16 3.19
C THR A 303 -35.21 -35.54 3.07
N GLU A 304 -34.94 -36.84 3.10
CA GLU A 304 -33.59 -37.40 2.87
C GLU A 304 -33.00 -36.95 1.52
N PRO A 305 -31.74 -36.49 1.50
CA PRO A 305 -31.05 -36.12 0.28
C PRO A 305 -30.70 -37.36 -0.57
N GLN A 306 -31.05 -37.33 -1.85
CA GLN A 306 -30.72 -38.41 -2.80
C GLN A 306 -29.34 -38.14 -3.41
N VAL A 307 -28.28 -38.53 -2.69
CA VAL A 307 -26.89 -38.35 -3.09
C VAL A 307 -26.19 -39.71 -3.23
N THR A 308 -25.33 -39.85 -4.22
CA THR A 308 -24.41 -40.99 -4.34
C THR A 308 -22.98 -40.49 -4.49
N VAL A 309 -22.01 -41.25 -3.99
CA VAL A 309 -20.58 -41.00 -4.22
C VAL A 309 -19.90 -42.30 -4.66
N THR A 310 -19.05 -42.22 -5.67
CA THR A 310 -18.29 -43.34 -6.23
C THR A 310 -16.81 -43.02 -6.30
N ALA A 311 -15.98 -44.03 -6.05
CA ALA A 311 -14.53 -43.98 -6.03
C ALA A 311 -13.99 -45.32 -6.57
N PRO A 312 -12.72 -45.40 -7.02
CA PRO A 312 -12.10 -46.68 -7.37
C PRO A 312 -12.00 -47.61 -6.15
N GLU A 313 -11.88 -48.92 -6.40
CA GLU A 313 -11.72 -49.92 -5.33
C GLU A 313 -10.40 -49.75 -4.56
N THR A 314 -9.34 -49.29 -5.25
CA THR A 314 -8.02 -49.06 -4.67
C THR A 314 -7.39 -47.77 -5.18
N ALA A 315 -6.58 -47.13 -4.34
CA ALA A 315 -5.70 -46.02 -4.73
C ALA A 315 -4.31 -46.18 -4.08
N ALA A 316 -3.27 -45.66 -4.73
CA ALA A 316 -1.92 -45.69 -4.17
C ALA A 316 -1.79 -44.65 -3.05
N ALA A 317 -1.16 -45.02 -1.94
CA ALA A 317 -0.89 -44.11 -0.82
C ALA A 317 -0.18 -42.84 -1.27
N GLY A 318 -0.68 -41.67 -0.85
CA GLY A 318 -0.16 -40.35 -1.24
C GLY A 318 -0.50 -39.89 -2.67
N SER A 319 -1.10 -40.75 -3.50
CA SER A 319 -1.42 -40.43 -4.90
C SER A 319 -2.82 -39.82 -5.06
N ASP A 320 -3.01 -39.15 -6.19
CA ASP A 320 -4.32 -38.61 -6.57
C ASP A 320 -5.22 -39.70 -7.17
N PHE A 321 -6.50 -39.67 -6.83
CA PHE A 321 -7.52 -40.54 -7.41
C PHE A 321 -8.84 -39.79 -7.65
N ASP A 322 -9.56 -40.20 -8.69
CA ASP A 322 -10.81 -39.54 -9.09
C ASP A 322 -12.01 -40.06 -8.29
N VAL A 323 -12.92 -39.14 -7.99
CA VAL A 323 -14.20 -39.41 -7.35
C VAL A 323 -15.32 -38.72 -8.13
N GLU A 324 -16.48 -39.37 -8.16
CA GLU A 324 -17.69 -38.85 -8.81
C GLU A 324 -18.86 -38.88 -7.82
N TRP A 325 -19.79 -37.93 -7.95
CA TRP A 325 -20.99 -37.90 -7.13
C TRP A 325 -22.20 -37.45 -7.94
N THR A 326 -23.39 -37.91 -7.55
CA THR A 326 -24.67 -37.48 -8.14
C THR A 326 -25.58 -36.95 -7.05
N GLY A 327 -26.38 -35.94 -7.39
CA GLY A 327 -27.16 -35.18 -6.43
C GLY A 327 -26.26 -34.21 -5.66
N THR A 328 -26.38 -32.91 -5.94
CA THR A 328 -25.74 -31.85 -5.14
C THR A 328 -26.78 -31.18 -4.27
N VAL A 329 -26.66 -31.35 -2.95
CA VAL A 329 -27.61 -30.78 -1.97
C VAL A 329 -27.33 -29.29 -1.81
N HIS A 330 -26.07 -28.91 -1.58
CA HIS A 330 -25.64 -27.54 -1.51
C HIS A 330 -24.19 -27.37 -2.06
N PRO A 331 -23.87 -26.27 -2.77
CA PRO A 331 -22.54 -26.07 -3.38
C PRO A 331 -21.35 -25.99 -2.39
N ARG A 332 -21.63 -25.84 -1.10
CA ARG A 332 -20.60 -25.82 -0.03
C ARG A 332 -20.36 -27.18 0.62
N ASP A 333 -21.14 -28.20 0.26
CA ASP A 333 -20.95 -29.56 0.77
C ASP A 333 -19.61 -30.13 0.31
N LYS A 334 -19.14 -31.16 1.01
CA LYS A 334 -17.80 -31.71 0.83
C LYS A 334 -17.84 -33.16 0.37
N VAL A 335 -16.93 -33.53 -0.51
CA VAL A 335 -16.56 -34.92 -0.75
C VAL A 335 -15.18 -35.14 -0.14
N THR A 336 -15.04 -36.08 0.78
CA THR A 336 -13.79 -36.28 1.55
C THR A 336 -13.42 -37.75 1.68
N ILE A 337 -12.13 -38.04 1.89
CA ILE A 337 -11.64 -39.37 2.24
C ILE A 337 -11.21 -39.42 3.71
N VAL A 338 -11.66 -40.46 4.42
CA VAL A 338 -11.32 -40.70 5.82
C VAL A 338 -11.14 -42.19 6.10
N LYS A 339 -10.48 -42.50 7.22
CA LYS A 339 -10.34 -43.89 7.68
C LYS A 339 -11.72 -44.51 7.87
N ALA A 340 -11.87 -45.80 7.54
CA ALA A 340 -13.19 -46.46 7.53
C ALA A 340 -13.89 -46.47 8.90
N ASP A 341 -13.16 -46.30 10.00
CA ASP A 341 -13.66 -46.26 11.39
C ASP A 341 -13.73 -44.84 11.98
N ALA A 342 -13.51 -43.80 11.18
CA ALA A 342 -13.56 -42.41 11.65
C ALA A 342 -14.98 -41.97 12.04
N ALA A 343 -15.10 -41.03 13.00
CA ALA A 343 -16.36 -40.38 13.37
C ALA A 343 -17.07 -39.78 12.15
N ASP A 344 -18.40 -39.68 12.15
CA ASP A 344 -19.19 -39.35 10.95
C ASP A 344 -18.82 -38.01 10.31
N ASP A 345 -18.58 -37.01 11.16
CA ASP A 345 -18.19 -35.64 10.83
C ASP A 345 -16.69 -35.47 10.52
N ALA A 346 -15.90 -36.54 10.65
CA ALA A 346 -14.49 -36.50 10.31
C ALA A 346 -14.29 -36.25 8.81
N TYR A 347 -13.28 -35.44 8.50
CA TYR A 347 -12.83 -35.19 7.13
C TYR A 347 -11.30 -35.26 7.06
N GLY A 348 -10.80 -35.76 5.94
CA GLY A 348 -9.39 -35.76 5.58
C GLY A 348 -9.17 -34.78 4.43
N ASP A 349 -8.50 -35.23 3.36
CA ASP A 349 -8.51 -34.48 2.10
C ASP A 349 -9.96 -34.35 1.59
N TYR A 350 -10.31 -33.19 1.05
CA TYR A 350 -11.68 -32.91 0.63
C TYR A 350 -11.79 -31.93 -0.55
N LEU A 351 -12.89 -32.08 -1.28
CA LEU A 351 -13.35 -31.20 -2.34
C LEU A 351 -14.64 -30.53 -1.91
N ARG A 352 -14.85 -29.27 -2.29
CA ARG A 352 -16.18 -28.66 -2.24
C ARG A 352 -16.94 -29.02 -3.50
N THR A 353 -18.19 -29.45 -3.37
CA THR A 353 -19.01 -29.94 -4.48
C THR A 353 -19.26 -28.87 -5.53
N GLY A 354 -19.54 -27.63 -5.11
CA GLY A 354 -19.80 -26.53 -6.02
C GLY A 354 -20.92 -26.85 -7.01
N ASN A 355 -20.63 -26.70 -8.31
CA ASN A 355 -21.48 -27.17 -9.41
C ASN A 355 -20.88 -28.39 -10.12
N ALA A 356 -19.85 -29.01 -9.54
CA ALA A 356 -19.19 -30.17 -10.11
C ALA A 356 -19.92 -31.47 -9.71
N GLU A 357 -19.72 -32.49 -10.52
CA GLU A 357 -20.21 -33.87 -10.29
C GLU A 357 -19.03 -34.85 -10.15
N SER A 358 -17.80 -34.34 -10.20
CA SER A 358 -16.58 -35.11 -10.05
C SER A 358 -15.40 -34.22 -9.64
N GLY A 359 -14.34 -34.85 -9.15
CA GLY A 359 -13.07 -34.21 -8.82
C GLY A 359 -12.02 -35.22 -8.37
N THR A 360 -10.89 -34.73 -7.91
CA THR A 360 -9.72 -35.55 -7.55
C THR A 360 -9.38 -35.34 -6.07
N LEU A 361 -9.27 -36.43 -5.32
CA LEU A 361 -8.80 -36.43 -3.93
C LEU A 361 -7.39 -37.02 -3.85
N GLN A 362 -6.60 -36.57 -2.88
CA GLN A 362 -5.33 -37.16 -2.53
C GLN A 362 -5.54 -38.29 -1.52
N ALA A 363 -5.05 -39.49 -1.84
CA ALA A 363 -5.05 -40.62 -0.93
C ALA A 363 -4.12 -40.36 0.26
N PRO A 364 -4.53 -40.68 1.50
CA PRO A 364 -3.65 -40.63 2.67
C PRO A 364 -2.37 -41.47 2.48
N SER A 365 -1.27 -41.10 3.14
CA SER A 365 0.01 -41.85 3.02
C SER A 365 -0.02 -43.24 3.65
N ASP A 366 -0.97 -43.48 4.56
CA ASP A 366 -1.02 -44.70 5.35
C ASP A 366 -1.92 -45.74 4.68
N PRO A 367 -1.36 -46.89 4.24
CA PRO A 367 -2.17 -47.95 3.66
C PRO A 367 -3.23 -48.48 4.61
N GLY A 368 -4.36 -48.92 4.06
CA GLY A 368 -5.45 -49.52 4.83
C GLY A 368 -6.84 -49.27 4.24
N ALA A 369 -7.87 -49.54 5.04
CA ALA A 369 -9.26 -49.34 4.67
C ALA A 369 -9.73 -47.91 4.96
N TYR A 370 -10.27 -47.26 3.93
CA TYR A 370 -10.81 -45.90 3.97
C TYR A 370 -12.21 -45.88 3.35
N GLU A 371 -12.90 -44.77 3.50
CA GLU A 371 -14.14 -44.49 2.78
C GLU A 371 -14.18 -43.04 2.29
N VAL A 372 -14.76 -42.84 1.11
CA VAL A 372 -15.10 -41.54 0.56
C VAL A 372 -16.52 -41.19 0.99
N ARG A 373 -16.72 -40.01 1.57
CA ARG A 373 -18.00 -39.52 2.10
C ARG A 373 -18.44 -38.25 1.40
N TYR A 374 -19.75 -38.10 1.19
CA TYR A 374 -20.39 -36.82 0.92
C TYR A 374 -20.92 -36.24 2.23
N LEU A 375 -20.34 -35.14 2.70
CA LEU A 375 -20.65 -34.47 3.96
C LEU A 375 -21.45 -33.19 3.71
N LEU A 376 -22.55 -33.02 4.43
CA LEU A 376 -23.29 -31.76 4.47
C LEU A 376 -22.49 -30.75 5.29
N GLU A 377 -22.21 -29.57 4.71
CA GLU A 377 -21.46 -28.52 5.43
C GLU A 377 -22.28 -27.90 6.59
N THR A 378 -23.56 -28.25 6.76
CA THR A 378 -24.42 -27.56 7.74
C THR A 378 -24.21 -28.08 9.15
N ASP A 379 -24.04 -29.39 9.27
CA ASP A 379 -23.93 -30.13 10.53
C ASP A 379 -22.87 -31.24 10.47
N GLY A 380 -22.19 -31.43 9.33
CA GLY A 380 -21.15 -32.44 9.14
C GLY A 380 -21.70 -33.84 8.85
N LEU A 381 -23.00 -33.99 8.61
CA LEU A 381 -23.63 -35.30 8.41
C LEU A 381 -23.20 -35.96 7.09
N ALA A 382 -22.79 -37.24 7.15
CA ALA A 382 -22.46 -38.01 5.95
C ALA A 382 -23.70 -38.65 5.31
N VAL A 383 -24.08 -38.16 4.13
CA VAL A 383 -25.30 -38.59 3.43
C VAL A 383 -25.07 -39.65 2.35
N ALA A 384 -23.82 -39.82 1.91
CA ALA A 384 -23.41 -40.90 1.02
C ALA A 384 -21.99 -41.36 1.34
N ARG A 385 -21.70 -42.66 1.15
CA ARG A 385 -20.39 -43.26 1.44
C ARG A 385 -20.03 -44.36 0.44
N THR A 386 -18.73 -44.49 0.14
CA THR A 386 -18.18 -45.59 -0.67
C THR A 386 -16.82 -46.03 -0.10
N PRO A 387 -16.56 -47.34 0.08
CA PRO A 387 -15.27 -47.85 0.56
C PRO A 387 -14.16 -47.77 -0.49
N ILE A 388 -12.92 -47.59 -0.05
CA ILE A 388 -11.70 -47.62 -0.88
C ILE A 388 -10.52 -48.18 -0.07
N GLU A 389 -9.68 -49.01 -0.68
CA GLU A 389 -8.46 -49.53 -0.05
C GLU A 389 -7.21 -48.77 -0.54
N ILE A 390 -6.47 -48.17 0.39
CA ILE A 390 -5.22 -47.47 0.09
C ILE A 390 -4.06 -48.45 0.17
N VAL A 391 -3.32 -48.60 -0.93
CA VAL A 391 -2.22 -49.55 -1.09
C VAL A 391 -0.88 -48.86 -1.24
N GLU A 392 0.19 -49.47 -0.75
CA GLU A 392 1.53 -48.93 -0.91
C GLU A 392 2.01 -49.03 -2.37
N LYS A 393 2.55 -47.93 -2.91
CA LYS A 393 3.12 -47.90 -4.27
C LYS A 393 4.62 -48.17 -4.21
N ALA A 394 5.08 -49.20 -4.91
CA ALA A 394 6.49 -49.56 -4.96
C ALA A 394 7.29 -48.51 -5.76
N VAL A 395 8.08 -47.69 -5.05
CA VAL A 395 9.03 -46.72 -5.62
C VAL A 395 10.45 -47.06 -5.15
N SER A 396 11.44 -46.83 -6.01
CA SER A 396 12.86 -46.91 -5.68
C SER A 396 13.54 -45.62 -6.09
N VAL A 397 14.60 -45.26 -5.36
CA VAL A 397 15.46 -44.10 -5.64
C VAL A 397 16.91 -44.59 -5.71
N SER A 398 17.73 -44.00 -6.59
CA SER A 398 19.14 -44.33 -6.74
C SER A 398 19.99 -43.12 -7.09
N GLY A 399 21.27 -43.18 -6.74
CA GLY A 399 22.28 -42.19 -7.06
C GLY A 399 23.67 -42.82 -7.11
N PRO A 400 24.73 -42.05 -7.32
CA PRO A 400 26.10 -42.53 -7.24
C PRO A 400 26.46 -43.04 -5.83
N GLU A 401 27.38 -44.00 -5.74
CA GLU A 401 27.86 -44.52 -4.44
C GLU A 401 28.61 -43.47 -3.61
N SER A 402 29.26 -42.52 -4.27
CA SER A 402 29.94 -41.40 -3.61
C SER A 402 29.90 -40.12 -4.43
N VAL A 403 29.89 -38.98 -3.73
CA VAL A 403 29.82 -37.63 -4.31
C VAL A 403 30.77 -36.70 -3.57
N THR A 404 31.25 -35.64 -4.23
CA THR A 404 32.11 -34.64 -3.57
C THR A 404 31.24 -33.64 -2.81
N ALA A 405 31.62 -33.28 -1.58
CA ALA A 405 30.92 -32.31 -0.77
C ALA A 405 30.71 -30.98 -1.51
N GLY A 406 29.51 -30.42 -1.45
CA GLY A 406 29.13 -29.18 -2.15
C GLY A 406 28.95 -29.30 -3.67
N SER A 407 29.24 -30.46 -4.28
CA SER A 407 29.08 -30.68 -5.73
C SER A 407 27.69 -31.14 -6.12
N ASP A 408 27.30 -30.88 -7.37
CA ASP A 408 26.06 -31.39 -7.95
C ASP A 408 26.19 -32.86 -8.35
N PHE A 409 25.16 -33.66 -8.09
CA PHE A 409 25.08 -35.06 -8.52
C PHE A 409 23.68 -35.44 -8.98
N SER A 410 23.61 -36.40 -9.90
CA SER A 410 22.34 -36.88 -10.45
C SER A 410 21.71 -37.97 -9.58
N VAL A 411 20.39 -37.90 -9.44
CA VAL A 411 19.55 -38.89 -8.76
C VAL A 411 18.42 -39.32 -9.69
N GLU A 412 17.99 -40.57 -9.57
CA GLU A 412 16.96 -41.20 -10.39
C GLU A 412 15.94 -41.92 -9.50
N TRP A 413 14.70 -42.04 -9.96
CA TRP A 413 13.65 -42.80 -9.26
C TRP A 413 12.73 -43.54 -10.24
N SER A 414 12.20 -44.68 -9.80
CA SER A 414 11.50 -45.61 -10.70
C SER A 414 10.11 -45.12 -11.14
N ASP A 415 9.40 -44.40 -10.26
CA ASP A 415 8.08 -43.86 -10.59
C ASP A 415 7.70 -42.64 -9.74
N VAL A 416 6.66 -41.92 -10.15
CA VAL A 416 6.12 -40.75 -9.44
C VAL A 416 4.85 -41.16 -8.70
N VAL A 417 4.80 -40.95 -7.37
CA VAL A 417 3.57 -41.14 -6.59
C VAL A 417 2.68 -39.91 -6.77
N HIS A 418 3.22 -38.73 -6.49
CA HIS A 418 2.55 -37.46 -6.68
C HIS A 418 3.54 -36.35 -7.12
N PRO A 419 3.16 -35.40 -8.01
CA PRO A 419 4.11 -34.42 -8.57
C PRO A 419 4.74 -33.46 -7.56
N ARG A 420 4.13 -33.29 -6.37
CA ARG A 420 4.69 -32.43 -5.32
C ARG A 420 5.68 -33.16 -4.39
N ASP A 421 5.82 -34.47 -4.53
CA ASP A 421 6.75 -35.26 -3.72
C ASP A 421 8.19 -34.79 -3.90
N LYS A 422 9.03 -35.14 -2.93
CA LYS A 422 10.41 -34.65 -2.86
C LYS A 422 11.39 -35.79 -2.96
N VAL A 423 12.50 -35.54 -3.64
CA VAL A 423 13.72 -36.34 -3.52
C VAL A 423 14.75 -35.49 -2.80
N THR A 424 15.29 -35.99 -1.69
CA THR A 424 16.18 -35.24 -0.80
C THR A 424 17.41 -36.05 -0.43
N ILE A 425 18.49 -35.37 -0.02
CA ILE A 425 19.66 -35.98 0.63
C ILE A 425 19.72 -35.54 2.10
N VAL A 426 19.90 -36.52 2.99
CA VAL A 426 19.99 -36.30 4.45
C VAL A 426 21.06 -37.17 5.08
N ALA A 427 21.59 -36.77 6.23
CA ALA A 427 22.56 -37.58 6.97
C ALA A 427 21.96 -38.95 7.31
N ALA A 428 22.76 -40.01 7.19
CA ALA A 428 22.29 -41.37 7.45
C ALA A 428 21.75 -41.51 8.90
N GLY A 429 20.59 -42.14 9.05
CA GLY A 429 19.93 -42.30 10.35
C GLY A 429 19.12 -41.08 10.85
N SER A 430 18.94 -40.05 10.01
CA SER A 430 18.01 -38.95 10.30
C SER A 430 16.56 -39.44 10.45
N ALA A 431 15.71 -38.68 11.16
CA ALA A 431 14.27 -38.94 11.29
C ALA A 431 13.62 -39.16 9.92
N GLU A 432 12.57 -39.97 9.85
CA GLU A 432 11.99 -40.43 8.57
C GLU A 432 11.54 -39.28 7.66
N ASP A 433 10.98 -38.24 8.26
CA ASP A 433 10.48 -37.00 7.66
C ASP A 433 11.55 -35.92 7.46
N ALA A 434 12.79 -36.18 7.88
CA ALA A 434 13.89 -35.24 7.71
C ALA A 434 14.19 -35.03 6.22
N TYR A 435 14.41 -33.77 5.85
CA TYR A 435 14.87 -33.38 4.52
C TYR A 435 15.99 -32.34 4.64
N GLY A 436 16.95 -32.43 3.70
CA GLY A 436 18.03 -31.48 3.52
C GLY A 436 17.84 -30.75 2.19
N GLU A 437 18.88 -30.71 1.35
CA GLU A 437 18.72 -30.31 -0.05
C GLU A 437 17.71 -31.24 -0.74
N TYR A 438 16.78 -30.66 -1.49
CA TYR A 438 15.72 -31.43 -2.13
C TYR A 438 15.29 -30.84 -3.47
N LEU A 439 14.75 -31.71 -4.31
CA LEU A 439 14.04 -31.33 -5.53
C LEU A 439 12.60 -31.85 -5.47
N ARG A 440 11.69 -31.14 -6.13
CA ARG A 440 10.33 -31.63 -6.36
C ARG A 440 10.32 -32.55 -7.57
N VAL A 441 9.66 -33.69 -7.44
CA VAL A 441 9.66 -34.76 -8.44
C VAL A 441 8.97 -34.33 -9.74
N GLY A 442 7.83 -33.63 -9.67
CA GLY A 442 7.06 -33.24 -10.85
C GLY A 442 6.66 -34.45 -11.69
N GLU A 443 6.85 -34.39 -13.00
CA GLU A 443 6.69 -35.53 -13.91
C GLU A 443 8.02 -36.24 -14.23
N ALA A 444 9.13 -35.74 -13.68
CA ALA A 444 10.45 -36.25 -13.97
C ALA A 444 10.69 -37.61 -13.29
N ARG A 445 11.69 -38.34 -13.79
CA ARG A 445 12.21 -39.59 -13.19
C ARG A 445 13.67 -39.48 -12.77
N SER A 446 14.22 -38.27 -12.88
CA SER A 446 15.58 -37.94 -12.49
C SER A 446 15.72 -36.44 -12.23
N GLY A 447 16.76 -36.07 -11.50
CA GLY A 447 17.08 -34.69 -11.17
C GLY A 447 18.50 -34.54 -10.64
N THR A 448 18.87 -33.33 -10.27
CA THR A 448 20.17 -33.00 -9.71
C THR A 448 19.99 -32.46 -8.30
N LEU A 449 20.74 -32.99 -7.35
CA LEU A 449 20.86 -32.48 -5.99
C LEU A 449 22.28 -31.96 -5.76
N GLN A 450 22.41 -30.97 -4.88
CA GLN A 450 23.71 -30.54 -4.37
C GLN A 450 24.07 -31.37 -3.14
N ALA A 451 25.28 -31.91 -3.09
CA ALA A 451 25.78 -32.64 -1.94
C ALA A 451 26.03 -31.68 -0.77
N PRO A 452 25.72 -32.06 0.47
CA PRO A 452 26.05 -31.28 1.67
C PRO A 452 27.55 -30.93 1.75
N SER A 453 27.91 -29.82 2.40
CA SER A 453 29.32 -29.43 2.55
C SER A 453 30.12 -30.36 3.46
N GLU A 454 29.46 -31.08 4.38
CA GLU A 454 30.12 -31.99 5.31
C GLU A 454 30.31 -33.37 4.70
N ALA A 455 31.51 -33.93 4.87
CA ALA A 455 31.80 -35.29 4.47
C ALA A 455 31.20 -36.29 5.48
N GLY A 456 30.63 -37.38 5.00
CA GLY A 456 29.98 -38.38 5.85
C GLY A 456 29.10 -39.36 5.06
N ASP A 457 28.35 -40.16 5.80
CA ASP A 457 27.37 -41.10 5.23
C ASP A 457 25.99 -40.45 5.19
N TYR A 458 25.36 -40.49 4.02
CA TYR A 458 24.08 -39.87 3.72
C TYR A 458 23.14 -40.86 3.04
N GLU A 459 21.87 -40.51 2.97
CA GLU A 459 20.81 -41.25 2.29
C GLU A 459 20.03 -40.31 1.37
N ILE A 460 19.79 -40.76 0.14
CA ILE A 460 18.85 -40.15 -0.79
C ILE A 460 17.48 -40.74 -0.49
N ARG A 461 16.46 -39.92 -0.24
CA ARG A 461 15.12 -40.38 0.12
C ARG A 461 14.07 -39.82 -0.84
N TYR A 462 13.05 -40.63 -1.14
CA TYR A 462 11.81 -40.19 -1.80
C TYR A 462 10.75 -39.99 -0.71
N LEU A 463 10.35 -38.74 -0.49
CA LEU A 463 9.41 -38.34 0.55
C LEU A 463 8.07 -37.94 -0.08
N LEU A 464 6.97 -38.46 0.49
CA LEU A 464 5.62 -38.04 0.15
C LEU A 464 5.36 -36.63 0.69
N GLU A 465 4.79 -35.74 -0.12
CA GLU A 465 4.52 -34.35 0.33
C GLU A 465 3.43 -34.29 1.41
N GLU A 466 2.50 -35.25 1.44
CA GLU A 466 1.34 -35.26 2.34
C GLU A 466 1.74 -35.28 3.83
N ASN A 467 2.78 -36.03 4.21
CA ASN A 467 3.25 -36.11 5.59
C ASN A 467 4.77 -36.26 5.77
N GLY A 468 5.57 -36.22 4.68
CA GLY A 468 7.01 -36.40 4.73
C GLY A 468 7.49 -37.84 4.83
N ARG A 469 6.60 -38.84 4.81
CA ARG A 469 6.97 -40.26 4.92
C ARG A 469 7.90 -40.69 3.78
N SER A 470 8.96 -41.42 4.13
CA SER A 470 9.94 -41.95 3.17
C SER A 470 9.46 -43.28 2.58
N VAL A 471 9.22 -43.33 1.27
CA VAL A 471 8.79 -44.55 0.55
C VAL A 471 9.93 -45.27 -0.16
N ALA A 472 11.08 -44.61 -0.33
CA ALA A 472 12.29 -45.20 -0.89
C ALA A 472 13.54 -44.51 -0.33
N ALA A 473 14.62 -45.27 -0.13
CA ALA A 473 15.91 -44.72 0.30
C ALA A 473 17.08 -45.45 -0.37
N ALA A 474 18.17 -44.72 -0.64
CA ALA A 474 19.44 -45.26 -1.12
C ALA A 474 20.65 -44.60 -0.43
N PRO A 475 21.67 -45.34 -0.02
CA PRO A 475 22.86 -44.77 0.62
C PRO A 475 23.77 -44.04 -0.37
N VAL A 476 24.45 -43.00 0.10
CA VAL A 476 25.49 -42.26 -0.64
C VAL A 476 26.55 -41.74 0.34
N THR A 477 27.84 -41.89 0.02
CA THR A 477 28.93 -41.32 0.83
C THR A 477 29.38 -39.98 0.26
N VAL A 478 29.30 -38.92 1.06
CA VAL A 478 29.83 -37.60 0.70
C VAL A 478 31.30 -37.53 1.11
N THR A 479 32.20 -37.34 0.14
CA THR A 479 33.65 -37.21 0.35
C THR A 479 34.05 -35.74 0.45
N GLY A 480 35.15 -35.45 1.17
CA GLY A 480 35.63 -34.07 1.31
C GLY A 480 36.02 -33.44 -0.02
N ALA A 481 35.62 -32.19 -0.25
CA ALA A 481 36.03 -31.41 -1.40
C ALA A 481 37.50 -30.96 -1.28
N GLU A 482 38.29 -31.19 -2.33
CA GLU A 482 39.68 -30.75 -2.43
C GLU A 482 39.84 -29.66 -3.51
N THR A 483 40.15 -28.45 -3.06
CA THR A 483 40.49 -27.30 -3.92
C THR A 483 41.70 -26.56 -3.33
N SER A 484 42.28 -25.66 -4.12
CA SER A 484 43.30 -24.72 -3.68
C SER A 484 42.96 -23.34 -4.23
N VAL A 485 43.34 -22.29 -3.51
CA VAL A 485 43.21 -20.90 -3.94
C VAL A 485 44.55 -20.20 -3.74
N SER A 486 44.92 -19.32 -4.67
CA SER A 486 46.17 -18.58 -4.62
C SER A 486 45.99 -17.16 -5.20
N GLY A 487 46.93 -16.29 -4.86
CA GLY A 487 47.01 -14.92 -5.34
C GLY A 487 48.41 -14.36 -5.07
N PRO A 488 48.66 -13.08 -5.41
CA PRO A 488 49.90 -12.40 -5.05
C PRO A 488 50.08 -12.33 -3.53
N GLU A 489 51.33 -12.37 -3.05
CA GLU A 489 51.64 -12.24 -1.62
C GLU A 489 51.26 -10.84 -1.07
N SER A 490 51.33 -9.81 -1.90
CA SER A 490 50.93 -8.46 -1.53
C SER A 490 50.31 -7.68 -2.69
N VAL A 491 49.37 -6.78 -2.35
CA VAL A 491 48.66 -5.90 -3.30
C VAL A 491 48.52 -4.50 -2.71
N VAL A 492 48.24 -3.52 -3.57
CA VAL A 492 47.98 -2.14 -3.13
C VAL A 492 46.50 -1.99 -2.79
N ALA A 493 46.18 -1.32 -1.68
CA ALA A 493 44.80 -1.08 -1.26
C ALA A 493 43.95 -0.45 -2.38
N GLY A 494 42.75 -0.98 -2.62
CA GLY A 494 41.85 -0.53 -3.69
C GLY A 494 42.25 -0.90 -5.11
N SER A 495 43.41 -1.53 -5.35
CA SER A 495 43.83 -1.99 -6.68
C SER A 495 43.20 -3.34 -7.05
N ASN A 496 43.14 -3.66 -8.34
CA ASN A 496 42.70 -4.98 -8.79
C ASN A 496 43.86 -5.97 -8.80
N PHE A 497 43.59 -7.21 -8.40
CA PHE A 497 44.55 -8.31 -8.44
C PHE A 497 43.88 -9.61 -8.90
N THR A 498 44.69 -10.49 -9.50
CA THR A 498 44.23 -11.79 -9.97
C THR A 498 44.33 -12.82 -8.86
N VAL A 499 43.28 -13.63 -8.72
CA VAL A 499 43.27 -14.83 -7.89
C VAL A 499 43.03 -16.05 -8.78
N GLU A 500 43.62 -17.19 -8.40
CA GLU A 500 43.55 -18.45 -9.12
C GLU A 500 43.07 -19.56 -8.17
N TRP A 501 42.40 -20.58 -8.70
CA TRP A 501 41.96 -21.74 -7.94
C TRP A 501 41.97 -23.02 -8.79
N THR A 502 42.04 -24.17 -8.12
CA THR A 502 42.03 -25.49 -8.77
C THR A 502 40.72 -26.22 -8.51
N ASN A 503 40.23 -27.04 -9.45
CA ASN A 503 39.04 -27.88 -9.27
C ASN A 503 37.81 -27.10 -8.77
N THR A 504 37.08 -26.46 -9.68
CA THR A 504 35.78 -25.87 -9.33
C THR A 504 34.81 -26.96 -8.88
N ILE A 505 34.39 -26.91 -7.62
CA ILE A 505 33.48 -27.89 -7.02
C ILE A 505 32.04 -27.64 -7.49
N HIS A 506 31.61 -26.39 -7.45
CA HIS A 506 30.33 -25.96 -7.99
C HIS A 506 30.46 -24.54 -8.61
N PRO A 507 29.84 -24.26 -9.78
CA PRO A 507 30.04 -23.00 -10.51
C PRO A 507 29.52 -21.75 -9.77
N ARG A 508 28.74 -21.93 -8.69
CA ARG A 508 28.28 -20.82 -7.86
C ARG A 508 29.14 -20.56 -6.63
N ASP A 509 30.15 -21.39 -6.38
CA ASP A 509 31.11 -21.20 -5.30
C ASP A 509 31.77 -19.83 -5.41
N LYS A 510 32.23 -19.31 -4.27
CA LYS A 510 32.73 -17.95 -4.15
C LYS A 510 34.21 -17.96 -3.85
N VAL A 511 34.98 -17.11 -4.53
CA VAL A 511 36.33 -16.73 -4.08
C VAL A 511 36.26 -15.31 -3.56
N THR A 512 36.70 -15.09 -2.32
CA THR A 512 36.56 -13.81 -1.63
C THR A 512 37.86 -13.40 -0.93
N VAL A 513 37.99 -12.10 -0.65
CA VAL A 513 39.03 -11.55 0.22
C VAL A 513 38.40 -11.01 1.52
N VAL A 514 38.92 -11.45 2.65
CA VAL A 514 38.46 -11.07 4.00
C VAL A 514 39.63 -10.78 4.93
N GLY A 515 39.39 -10.01 5.99
CA GLY A 515 40.43 -9.73 6.99
C GLY A 515 40.95 -11.02 7.63
N ALA A 516 42.24 -11.07 7.95
CA ALA A 516 42.85 -12.22 8.59
C ALA A 516 42.12 -12.57 9.91
N GLY A 517 41.80 -13.86 10.10
CA GLY A 517 41.07 -14.33 11.28
C GLY A 517 39.55 -14.08 11.28
N ALA A 518 38.96 -13.63 10.16
CA ALA A 518 37.50 -13.52 10.04
C ALA A 518 36.79 -14.90 10.20
N PRO A 519 35.52 -14.94 10.65
CA PRO A 519 34.72 -16.18 10.72
C PRO A 519 34.76 -16.99 9.43
N GLY A 520 34.67 -18.32 9.50
CA GLY A 520 34.92 -19.21 8.35
C GLY A 520 34.00 -19.00 7.15
N ASP A 521 32.80 -18.51 7.39
CA ASP A 521 31.74 -18.16 6.43
C ASP A 521 31.76 -16.68 6.00
N ALA A 522 32.65 -15.87 6.58
CA ALA A 522 32.74 -14.46 6.24
C ALA A 522 33.19 -14.28 4.78
N TYR A 523 32.52 -13.36 4.10
CA TYR A 523 32.90 -12.93 2.76
C TYR A 523 32.88 -11.40 2.66
N GLY A 524 33.83 -10.88 1.88
CA GLY A 524 33.92 -9.47 1.51
C GLY A 524 33.55 -9.30 0.05
N GLU A 525 34.42 -8.64 -0.71
CA GLU A 525 34.33 -8.70 -2.16
C GLU A 525 34.58 -10.12 -2.63
N TYR A 526 33.76 -10.60 -3.56
CA TYR A 526 33.85 -11.97 -4.06
C TYR A 526 33.56 -12.04 -5.55
N LEU A 527 34.04 -13.13 -6.14
CA LEU A 527 33.71 -13.57 -7.48
C LEU A 527 33.08 -14.96 -7.41
N ARG A 528 32.19 -15.26 -8.35
CA ARG A 528 31.70 -16.63 -8.54
C ARG A 528 32.66 -17.39 -9.45
N THR A 529 32.97 -18.63 -9.08
CA THR A 529 33.96 -19.46 -9.78
C THR A 529 33.53 -19.76 -11.23
N GLY A 530 32.24 -20.00 -11.46
CA GLY A 530 31.71 -20.36 -12.78
C GLY A 530 32.45 -21.56 -13.37
N ASN A 531 32.88 -21.44 -14.63
CA ASN A 531 33.76 -22.43 -15.27
C ASN A 531 35.22 -21.94 -15.35
N ALA A 532 35.57 -20.87 -14.62
CA ALA A 532 36.90 -20.29 -14.64
C ALA A 532 37.79 -20.94 -13.56
N ALA A 533 39.10 -20.83 -13.75
CA ALA A 533 40.13 -21.20 -12.77
C ALA A 533 40.87 -19.96 -12.23
N SER A 534 40.42 -18.76 -12.62
CA SER A 534 40.98 -17.49 -12.19
C SER A 534 39.99 -16.34 -12.40
N GLY A 535 40.21 -15.24 -11.69
CA GLY A 535 39.42 -14.01 -11.80
C GLY A 535 40.08 -12.83 -11.12
N SER A 536 39.52 -11.62 -11.31
CA SER A 536 40.04 -10.38 -10.72
C SER A 536 39.16 -9.97 -9.54
N LEU A 537 39.79 -9.67 -8.40
CA LEU A 537 39.17 -9.04 -7.23
C LEU A 537 39.78 -7.65 -7.01
N GLN A 538 39.03 -6.73 -6.43
CA GLN A 538 39.57 -5.48 -5.93
C GLN A 538 40.02 -5.66 -4.47
N ALA A 539 41.23 -5.20 -4.17
CA ALA A 539 41.77 -5.21 -2.82
C ALA A 539 40.96 -4.30 -1.90
N PRO A 540 40.79 -4.66 -0.62
CA PRO A 540 40.25 -3.78 0.41
C PRO A 540 40.97 -2.42 0.43
N SER A 541 40.26 -1.37 0.83
CA SER A 541 40.83 -0.02 0.90
C SER A 541 41.74 0.16 2.12
N GLU A 542 41.63 -0.66 3.15
CA GLU A 542 42.48 -0.60 4.33
C GLU A 542 43.69 -1.53 4.20
N ALA A 543 44.87 -0.99 4.49
CA ALA A 543 46.09 -1.79 4.57
C ALA A 543 46.04 -2.72 5.79
N GLY A 544 46.58 -3.94 5.65
CA GLY A 544 46.56 -4.94 6.70
C GLY A 544 46.74 -6.35 6.16
N ASP A 545 46.55 -7.34 7.05
CA ASP A 545 46.62 -8.76 6.72
C ASP A 545 45.22 -9.28 6.38
N TYR A 546 45.14 -9.96 5.24
CA TYR A 546 43.92 -10.53 4.67
C TYR A 546 44.14 -11.98 4.24
N GLU A 547 43.05 -12.67 3.96
CA GLU A 547 43.03 -14.03 3.43
C GLU A 547 42.12 -14.08 2.20
N ILE A 548 42.60 -14.74 1.15
CA ILE A 548 41.78 -15.16 0.01
C ILE A 548 41.17 -16.51 0.38
N ARG A 549 39.86 -16.68 0.24
CA ARG A 549 39.15 -17.92 0.60
C ARG A 549 38.31 -18.43 -0.56
N TYR A 550 38.28 -19.75 -0.73
CA TYR A 550 37.31 -20.46 -1.57
C TYR A 550 36.19 -20.98 -0.68
N LEU A 551 34.98 -20.48 -0.88
CA LEU A 551 33.78 -20.81 -0.11
C LEU A 551 32.81 -21.64 -0.95
N LEU A 552 32.28 -22.72 -0.37
CA LEU A 552 31.19 -23.49 -0.97
C LEU A 552 29.90 -22.66 -0.98
N GLU A 553 29.11 -22.75 -2.05
CA GLU A 553 27.82 -22.03 -2.12
C GLU A 553 26.78 -22.58 -1.13
N GLU A 554 26.85 -23.87 -0.80
CA GLU A 554 25.83 -24.58 0.01
C GLU A 554 25.65 -23.96 1.41
N ASP A 555 26.75 -23.71 2.12
CA ASP A 555 26.74 -23.20 3.50
C ASP A 555 27.76 -22.06 3.76
N GLY A 556 28.52 -21.64 2.73
CA GLY A 556 29.57 -20.63 2.87
C GLY A 556 30.88 -21.15 3.47
N ARG A 557 31.02 -22.47 3.71
CA ARG A 557 32.22 -23.03 4.33
C ARG A 557 33.47 -22.84 3.48
N ALA A 558 34.52 -22.28 4.08
CA ALA A 558 35.83 -22.18 3.46
C ALA A 558 36.50 -23.57 3.36
N ILE A 559 36.86 -23.97 2.15
CA ILE A 559 37.58 -25.24 1.88
C ILE A 559 39.03 -25.04 1.44
N ALA A 560 39.42 -23.83 1.05
CA ALA A 560 40.81 -23.44 0.83
C ALA A 560 41.03 -21.97 1.21
N SER A 561 42.25 -21.64 1.63
CA SER A 561 42.65 -20.26 1.92
C SER A 561 44.11 -19.98 1.56
N ALA A 562 44.43 -18.72 1.26
CA ALA A 562 45.78 -18.22 1.06
C ALA A 562 45.97 -16.83 1.69
N PRO A 563 47.13 -16.53 2.30
CA PRO A 563 47.39 -15.22 2.90
C PRO A 563 47.59 -14.13 1.84
N LEU A 564 47.19 -12.90 2.16
CA LEU A 564 47.34 -11.70 1.32
C LEU A 564 47.68 -10.49 2.18
N THR A 565 48.78 -9.79 1.88
CA THR A 565 49.10 -8.50 2.53
C THR A 565 48.60 -7.33 1.70
N VAL A 566 47.70 -6.50 2.22
CA VAL A 566 47.27 -5.27 1.56
C VAL A 566 48.14 -4.12 2.06
N THR A 567 48.89 -3.50 1.15
CA THR A 567 49.75 -2.34 1.41
C THR A 567 49.00 -1.03 1.19
N ALA A 568 49.41 0.04 1.86
CA ALA A 568 48.75 1.34 1.71
C ALA A 568 48.88 1.87 0.27
N ALA A 569 47.80 2.44 -0.25
CA ALA A 569 47.81 3.10 -1.55
C ALA A 569 48.54 4.45 -1.45
N GLU A 570 49.62 4.59 -2.22
CA GLU A 570 50.39 5.83 -2.30
C GLU A 570 50.19 6.51 -3.66
N THR A 571 49.61 7.70 -3.64
CA THR A 571 49.43 8.58 -4.79
C THR A 571 49.68 10.03 -4.36
N SER A 572 49.83 10.91 -5.34
CA SER A 572 49.86 12.36 -5.12
C SER A 572 48.94 13.00 -6.15
N VAL A 573 48.35 14.13 -5.78
CA VAL A 573 47.52 14.95 -6.68
C VAL A 573 48.06 16.38 -6.65
N SER A 574 48.01 17.07 -7.78
CA SER A 574 48.50 18.43 -7.94
C SER A 574 47.56 19.23 -8.83
N GLY A 575 47.46 20.52 -8.56
CA GLY A 575 46.77 21.52 -9.39
C GLY A 575 47.54 22.85 -9.35
N PRO A 576 47.04 23.89 -10.01
CA PRO A 576 47.59 25.24 -9.83
C PRO A 576 47.32 25.74 -8.39
N ASP A 577 48.16 26.64 -7.89
CA ASP A 577 47.99 27.24 -6.55
C ASP A 577 46.69 28.06 -6.43
N SER A 578 46.22 28.63 -7.54
CA SER A 578 44.98 29.41 -7.61
C SER A 578 44.29 29.26 -8.96
N ALA A 579 42.96 29.42 -8.98
CA ALA A 579 42.17 29.44 -10.20
C ALA A 579 40.96 30.35 -10.10
N VAL A 580 40.49 30.84 -11.24
CA VAL A 580 39.31 31.71 -11.31
C VAL A 580 38.05 30.87 -11.19
N ALA A 581 37.09 31.31 -10.37
CA ALA A 581 35.83 30.59 -10.17
C ALA A 581 35.08 30.36 -11.50
N GLY A 582 34.59 29.14 -11.72
CA GLY A 582 33.88 28.75 -12.95
C GLY A 582 34.76 28.45 -14.17
N SER A 583 36.07 28.73 -14.11
CA SER A 583 37.04 28.39 -15.16
C SER A 583 37.36 26.89 -15.21
N THR A 584 38.26 26.45 -16.09
CA THR A 584 38.74 25.07 -16.14
C THR A 584 40.23 25.01 -15.86
N VAL A 585 40.64 24.14 -14.93
CA VAL A 585 42.05 23.89 -14.60
C VAL A 585 42.49 22.50 -15.02
N THR A 586 43.79 22.33 -15.25
CA THR A 586 44.40 21.00 -15.36
C THR A 586 44.86 20.54 -13.99
N VAL A 587 44.46 19.34 -13.59
CA VAL A 587 44.92 18.65 -12.39
C VAL A 587 45.67 17.39 -12.82
N SER A 588 46.71 17.02 -12.07
CA SER A 588 47.55 15.85 -12.33
C SER A 588 47.68 14.97 -11.10
N TRP A 589 48.01 13.70 -11.30
CA TRP A 589 48.22 12.73 -10.23
C TRP A 589 49.27 11.69 -10.60
N THR A 590 49.90 11.09 -9.59
CA THR A 590 50.90 10.03 -9.77
C THR A 590 50.33 8.67 -9.44
N ASN A 591 50.72 7.61 -10.16
CA ASN A 591 50.31 6.22 -9.87
C ASN A 591 48.78 6.04 -9.80
N THR A 592 48.15 5.74 -10.92
CA THR A 592 46.72 5.38 -10.91
C THR A 592 46.53 4.05 -10.21
N ILE A 593 45.81 4.05 -9.08
CA ILE A 593 45.57 2.85 -8.25
C ILE A 593 44.49 1.97 -8.89
N HIS A 594 43.39 2.60 -9.31
CA HIS A 594 42.33 1.95 -10.07
C HIS A 594 41.75 2.91 -11.13
N PRO A 595 41.45 2.45 -12.38
CA PRO A 595 41.03 3.33 -13.48
C PRO A 595 39.67 4.00 -13.27
N ARG A 596 38.90 3.59 -12.25
CA ARG A 596 37.63 4.23 -11.89
C ARG A 596 37.75 5.21 -10.72
N ASP A 597 38.93 5.36 -10.14
CA ASP A 597 39.20 6.35 -9.10
C ASP A 597 38.88 7.75 -9.59
N LYS A 598 38.56 8.64 -8.64
CA LYS A 598 38.02 9.96 -8.93
C LYS A 598 38.99 11.05 -8.50
N VAL A 599 39.12 12.07 -9.33
CA VAL A 599 39.79 13.33 -8.97
C VAL A 599 38.77 14.46 -8.98
N THR A 600 38.66 15.20 -7.88
CA THR A 600 37.62 16.22 -7.68
C THR A 600 38.19 17.47 -6.99
N ILE A 601 37.48 18.59 -7.09
CA ILE A 601 37.76 19.82 -6.33
C ILE A 601 36.62 20.03 -5.34
N VAL A 602 36.95 20.10 -4.06
CA VAL A 602 35.98 20.29 -2.97
C VAL A 602 36.42 21.39 -2.02
N ARG A 603 35.48 21.93 -1.27
CA ARG A 603 35.77 22.97 -0.27
C ARG A 603 36.74 22.41 0.77
N ALA A 604 37.74 23.21 1.16
CA ALA A 604 38.77 22.77 2.10
C ALA A 604 38.12 22.29 3.42
N GLY A 605 38.51 21.10 3.89
CA GLY A 605 37.98 20.52 5.13
C GLY A 605 36.62 19.83 5.02
N ALA A 606 36.11 19.62 3.80
CA ALA A 606 34.93 18.78 3.56
C ALA A 606 35.14 17.33 4.06
N PRO A 607 34.08 16.55 4.35
CA PRO A 607 34.18 15.11 4.63
C PRO A 607 34.99 14.38 3.56
N ALA A 608 35.77 13.35 3.94
CA ALA A 608 36.76 12.71 3.07
C ALA A 608 36.17 12.06 1.80
N ASP A 609 34.90 11.67 1.86
CA ASP A 609 34.09 11.05 0.81
C ASP A 609 33.32 12.07 -0.06
N ASN A 610 33.35 13.35 0.31
CA ASN A 610 32.68 14.41 -0.45
C ASN A 610 33.38 14.62 -1.80
N TYR A 611 32.58 14.75 -2.86
CA TYR A 611 33.04 15.09 -4.21
C TYR A 611 32.07 16.05 -4.90
N GLY A 612 32.64 17.00 -5.65
CA GLY A 612 31.90 17.89 -6.54
C GLY A 612 31.90 17.34 -7.97
N GLU A 613 32.15 18.22 -8.95
CA GLU A 613 32.54 17.75 -10.27
C GLU A 613 33.82 16.91 -10.17
N TYR A 614 33.90 15.83 -10.95
CA TYR A 614 35.01 14.90 -10.87
C TYR A 614 35.41 14.34 -12.24
N LEU A 615 36.66 13.90 -12.31
CA LEU A 615 37.23 13.14 -13.41
C LEU A 615 37.45 11.71 -12.95
N ARG A 616 37.21 10.74 -13.84
CA ARG A 616 37.72 9.38 -13.64
C ARG A 616 39.16 9.30 -14.15
N THR A 617 40.04 8.70 -13.37
CA THR A 617 41.48 8.63 -13.65
C THR A 617 41.78 7.86 -14.93
N GLY A 618 41.05 6.76 -15.20
CA GLY A 618 41.27 5.92 -16.37
C GLY A 618 42.72 5.45 -16.46
N ASN A 619 43.33 5.63 -17.63
CA ASN A 619 44.78 5.41 -17.83
C ASN A 619 45.57 6.73 -17.89
N ALA A 620 44.93 7.85 -17.52
CA ALA A 620 45.55 9.17 -17.56
C ALA A 620 46.27 9.47 -16.24
N SER A 621 47.20 10.43 -16.30
CA SER A 621 47.88 11.03 -15.16
C SER A 621 47.54 12.51 -14.97
N GLU A 622 46.66 13.04 -15.83
CA GLU A 622 46.15 14.41 -15.76
C GLU A 622 44.79 14.53 -16.45
N GLY A 623 44.05 15.59 -16.13
CA GLY A 623 42.80 15.92 -16.78
C GLY A 623 42.31 17.33 -16.46
N ARG A 624 41.30 17.79 -17.19
CA ARG A 624 40.75 19.13 -17.07
C ARG A 624 39.45 19.11 -16.27
N LEU A 625 39.38 19.86 -15.17
CA LEU A 625 38.24 19.90 -14.27
C LEU A 625 37.70 21.32 -14.15
N GLN A 626 36.38 21.48 -14.16
CA GLN A 626 35.77 22.79 -13.95
C GLN A 626 35.88 23.18 -12.47
N VAL A 627 36.31 24.42 -12.25
CA VAL A 627 36.46 25.01 -10.93
C VAL A 627 35.08 25.44 -10.41
N PRO A 628 34.77 25.21 -9.12
CA PRO A 628 33.54 25.71 -8.52
C PRO A 628 33.31 27.21 -8.77
N ALA A 629 32.05 27.62 -8.89
CA ALA A 629 31.68 29.00 -9.21
C ALA A 629 31.76 29.96 -8.02
N GLU A 630 31.98 29.44 -6.82
CA GLU A 630 32.15 30.22 -5.60
C GLU A 630 33.64 30.40 -5.26
N PRO A 631 34.09 31.64 -5.01
CA PRO A 631 35.43 31.88 -4.47
C PRO A 631 35.61 31.31 -3.06
N GLY A 632 36.84 30.96 -2.70
CA GLY A 632 37.22 30.45 -1.38
C GLY A 632 38.39 29.49 -1.40
N ASP A 633 38.64 28.84 -0.27
CA ASP A 633 39.68 27.81 -0.13
C ASP A 633 39.12 26.43 -0.47
N TYR A 634 39.77 25.77 -1.41
CA TYR A 634 39.41 24.45 -1.91
C TYR A 634 40.63 23.52 -1.90
N GLU A 635 40.39 22.24 -2.12
CA GLU A 635 41.43 21.24 -2.33
C GLU A 635 41.05 20.29 -3.46
N VAL A 636 42.05 19.94 -4.27
CA VAL A 636 41.98 18.84 -5.24
C VAL A 636 42.19 17.55 -4.47
N ARG A 637 41.32 16.56 -4.63
CA ARG A 637 41.41 15.25 -3.97
C ARG A 637 41.47 14.10 -4.95
N TYR A 638 42.26 13.09 -4.63
CA TYR A 638 42.21 11.76 -5.24
C TYR A 638 41.42 10.81 -4.33
N LEU A 639 40.33 10.25 -4.84
CA LEU A 639 39.41 9.38 -4.11
C LEU A 639 39.44 7.97 -4.70
N LEU A 640 39.58 6.96 -3.84
CA LEU A 640 39.43 5.56 -4.24
C LEU A 640 37.99 5.27 -4.62
N GLU A 641 37.76 4.52 -5.70
CA GLU A 641 36.41 4.13 -6.07
C GLU A 641 35.78 3.14 -5.08
N LYS A 642 36.60 2.35 -4.39
CA LYS A 642 36.14 1.26 -3.51
C LYS A 642 35.18 1.77 -2.41
N ASP A 643 35.51 2.89 -1.80
CA ASP A 643 34.82 3.44 -0.62
C ASP A 643 34.74 4.97 -0.61
N GLY A 644 35.22 5.65 -1.67
CA GLY A 644 35.26 7.11 -1.75
C GLY A 644 36.35 7.76 -0.91
N ARG A 645 37.23 6.98 -0.25
CA ARG A 645 38.24 7.53 0.66
C ARG A 645 39.27 8.38 -0.09
N SER A 646 39.52 9.59 0.41
CA SER A 646 40.63 10.43 -0.06
C SER A 646 41.98 9.88 0.39
N ILE A 647 42.90 9.65 -0.55
CA ILE A 647 44.26 9.17 -0.28
C ILE A 647 45.36 10.19 -0.63
N ALA A 648 45.01 11.26 -1.35
CA ALA A 648 45.87 12.43 -1.56
C ALA A 648 45.03 13.70 -1.72
N SER A 649 45.55 14.83 -1.25
CA SER A 649 44.97 16.15 -1.50
C SER A 649 46.02 17.24 -1.72
N ALA A 650 45.63 18.29 -2.45
CA ALA A 650 46.44 19.49 -2.66
C ALA A 650 45.57 20.75 -2.61
N PRO A 651 46.00 21.84 -1.93
CA PRO A 651 45.22 23.07 -1.81
C PRO A 651 45.13 23.82 -3.14
N ILE A 652 44.02 24.53 -3.36
CA ILE A 652 43.81 25.45 -4.48
C ILE A 652 42.93 26.62 -4.04
N ALA A 653 43.40 27.85 -4.25
CA ALA A 653 42.64 29.07 -3.93
C ALA A 653 41.75 29.48 -5.09
N ILE A 654 40.44 29.55 -4.88
CA ILE A 654 39.49 29.96 -5.92
C ILE A 654 39.21 31.46 -5.79
N THR A 655 39.60 32.23 -6.80
CA THR A 655 39.45 33.69 -6.83
C THR A 655 38.18 34.12 -7.57
N ALA A 656 37.71 35.33 -7.26
CA ALA A 656 36.55 35.89 -7.96
C ALA A 656 36.86 36.12 -9.45
N PRO A 657 35.92 35.80 -10.35
CA PRO A 657 36.07 36.10 -11.77
C PRO A 657 35.94 37.60 -12.01
N GLU A 658 36.92 38.17 -12.70
CA GLU A 658 36.90 39.56 -13.15
C GLU A 658 36.65 39.60 -14.66
N THR A 659 35.46 40.05 -15.06
CA THR A 659 35.19 40.38 -16.46
C THR A 659 34.26 41.58 -16.51
N SER A 660 34.22 42.26 -17.65
CA SER A 660 33.27 43.32 -17.93
C SER A 660 32.58 43.02 -19.25
N VAL A 661 31.35 43.49 -19.38
CA VAL A 661 30.58 43.40 -20.64
C VAL A 661 30.22 44.81 -21.07
N SER A 662 30.21 45.06 -22.37
CA SER A 662 29.96 46.37 -22.96
C SER A 662 29.24 46.25 -24.29
N GLY A 663 28.41 47.23 -24.60
CA GLY A 663 27.67 47.37 -25.85
C GLY A 663 27.28 48.83 -26.08
N PRO A 664 26.46 49.11 -27.11
CA PRO A 664 25.97 50.47 -27.34
C PRO A 664 25.08 50.93 -26.16
N GLN A 665 25.12 52.23 -25.84
CA GLN A 665 24.27 52.82 -24.79
C GLN A 665 22.79 52.84 -25.18
N SER A 666 22.50 52.88 -26.48
CA SER A 666 21.14 52.78 -27.01
C SER A 666 21.12 51.97 -28.30
N ALA A 667 20.05 51.23 -28.53
CA ALA A 667 19.81 50.51 -29.78
C ALA A 667 18.32 50.51 -30.13
N VAL A 668 17.98 50.20 -31.38
CA VAL A 668 16.59 50.08 -31.79
C VAL A 668 16.04 48.73 -31.32
N ALA A 669 14.85 48.70 -30.71
CA ALA A 669 14.22 47.45 -30.29
C ALA A 669 13.99 46.50 -31.48
N GLY A 670 14.30 45.22 -31.31
CA GLY A 670 14.23 44.18 -32.36
C GLY A 670 15.40 44.17 -33.34
N SER A 671 16.37 45.08 -33.21
CA SER A 671 17.57 45.16 -34.06
C SER A 671 18.72 44.27 -33.58
N LYS A 672 19.83 44.23 -34.34
CA LYS A 672 21.09 43.57 -33.94
C LYS A 672 22.06 44.54 -33.28
N VAL A 673 22.64 44.14 -32.16
CA VAL A 673 23.70 44.89 -31.47
C VAL A 673 24.98 44.08 -31.35
N SER A 674 26.12 44.77 -31.46
CA SER A 674 27.42 44.18 -31.15
C SER A 674 27.73 44.38 -29.67
N VAL A 675 28.11 43.31 -29.00
CA VAL A 675 28.51 43.28 -27.59
C VAL A 675 29.94 42.75 -27.49
N SER A 676 30.66 43.20 -26.47
CA SER A 676 32.05 42.84 -26.20
C SER A 676 32.28 42.61 -24.73
N TRP A 677 33.29 41.83 -24.38
CA TRP A 677 33.69 41.58 -23.00
C TRP A 677 35.21 41.48 -22.89
N THR A 678 35.75 41.77 -21.70
CA THR A 678 37.20 41.90 -21.50
C THR A 678 37.92 40.56 -21.39
N GLU A 679 37.31 39.57 -20.73
CA GLU A 679 37.92 38.25 -20.55
C GLU A 679 36.88 37.13 -20.63
N THR A 680 37.27 36.02 -21.26
CA THR A 680 36.47 34.81 -21.33
C THR A 680 36.90 33.83 -20.25
N ILE A 681 36.07 33.65 -19.24
CA ILE A 681 36.38 32.79 -18.08
C ILE A 681 36.20 31.32 -18.44
N HIS A 682 35.11 30.99 -19.13
CA HIS A 682 34.87 29.69 -19.71
C HIS A 682 34.20 29.80 -21.08
N SER A 683 34.52 28.89 -22.00
CA SER A 683 34.08 28.98 -23.39
C SER A 683 32.59 28.71 -23.61
N ARG A 684 31.93 28.20 -22.58
CA ARG A 684 30.47 27.96 -22.58
C ARG A 684 29.69 29.04 -21.85
N ASP A 685 30.36 30.04 -21.28
CA ASP A 685 29.70 31.19 -20.65
C ASP A 685 28.80 31.92 -21.66
N LYS A 686 27.81 32.64 -21.15
CA LYS A 686 26.74 33.24 -21.97
C LYS A 686 26.75 34.75 -21.82
N VAL A 687 26.52 35.44 -22.94
CA VAL A 687 26.20 36.87 -22.96
C VAL A 687 24.77 37.04 -23.47
N THR A 688 23.94 37.78 -22.76
CA THR A 688 22.51 37.94 -23.05
C THR A 688 22.05 39.37 -22.79
N ILE A 689 20.88 39.74 -23.32
CA ILE A 689 20.21 41.02 -23.03
C ILE A 689 18.90 40.71 -22.32
N VAL A 690 18.69 41.30 -21.14
CA VAL A 690 17.48 41.08 -20.32
C VAL A 690 16.94 42.40 -19.82
N ALA A 691 15.66 42.43 -19.45
CA ALA A 691 15.05 43.63 -18.87
C ALA A 691 15.82 44.08 -17.62
N ALA A 692 15.97 45.40 -17.44
CA ALA A 692 16.67 45.95 -16.29
C ALA A 692 16.02 45.47 -14.98
N GLY A 693 16.83 45.02 -14.02
CA GLY A 693 16.35 44.47 -12.75
C GLY A 693 15.84 43.03 -12.78
N ALA A 694 15.94 42.30 -13.90
CA ALA A 694 15.62 40.87 -13.94
C ALA A 694 16.48 40.03 -12.98
N PRO A 695 16.01 38.86 -12.49
CA PRO A 695 16.81 37.94 -11.65
C PRO A 695 18.20 37.63 -12.24
N ALA A 696 19.21 37.43 -11.39
CA ALA A 696 20.62 37.39 -11.80
C ALA A 696 20.99 36.24 -12.76
N ASP A 697 20.15 35.20 -12.82
CA ASP A 697 20.26 34.01 -13.67
C ASP A 697 19.35 34.07 -14.91
N SER A 698 18.57 35.14 -15.07
CA SER A 698 17.70 35.34 -16.22
C SER A 698 18.52 35.56 -17.50
N TYR A 699 18.10 34.89 -18.57
CA TYR A 699 18.62 35.10 -19.92
C TYR A 699 17.47 35.00 -20.94
N SER A 700 17.62 35.68 -22.07
CA SER A 700 16.71 35.60 -23.22
C SER A 700 17.44 34.99 -24.41
N ASP A 701 17.53 35.69 -25.55
CA ASP A 701 18.50 35.34 -26.58
C ASP A 701 19.93 35.52 -26.04
N TYR A 702 20.82 34.59 -26.39
CA TYR A 702 22.16 34.55 -25.82
C TYR A 702 23.21 34.08 -26.80
N LEU A 703 24.43 34.56 -26.57
CA LEU A 703 25.63 34.21 -27.30
C LEU A 703 26.53 33.42 -26.36
N ARG A 704 27.04 32.27 -26.82
CA ARG A 704 28.14 31.59 -26.11
C ARG A 704 29.45 32.30 -26.41
N THR A 705 30.23 32.58 -25.38
CA THR A 705 31.50 33.33 -25.47
C THR A 705 32.54 32.63 -26.34
N GLY A 706 32.58 31.30 -26.31
CA GLY A 706 33.52 30.51 -27.10
C GLY A 706 34.97 30.85 -26.74
N GLY A 707 35.82 31.10 -27.74
CA GLY A 707 37.16 31.67 -27.54
C GLY A 707 37.24 33.17 -27.85
N GLY A 708 36.11 33.83 -28.12
CA GLY A 708 36.06 35.22 -28.54
C GLY A 708 35.91 36.20 -27.38
N SER A 709 35.99 37.49 -27.69
CA SER A 709 35.78 38.62 -26.76
C SER A 709 34.65 39.56 -27.20
N SER A 710 33.88 39.14 -28.21
CA SER A 710 32.76 39.91 -28.77
C SER A 710 31.84 39.05 -29.64
N GLY A 711 30.62 39.50 -29.85
CA GLY A 711 29.72 38.96 -30.86
C GLY A 711 28.48 39.82 -31.06
N THR A 712 27.47 39.30 -31.76
CA THR A 712 26.23 40.02 -32.08
C THR A 712 25.05 39.32 -31.43
N LEU A 713 24.16 40.09 -30.81
CA LEU A 713 22.91 39.64 -30.20
C LEU A 713 21.71 40.34 -30.83
N ASP A 714 20.60 39.63 -30.93
CA ASP A 714 19.32 40.23 -31.32
C ASP A 714 18.73 40.90 -30.06
N THR A 715 18.33 42.17 -30.18
CA THR A 715 17.72 42.91 -29.07
C THR A 715 16.23 42.53 -28.93
N PRO A 716 15.68 42.53 -27.70
CA PRO A 716 14.25 42.40 -27.47
C PRO A 716 13.41 43.38 -28.32
N ALA A 717 12.21 42.95 -28.70
CA ALA A 717 11.33 43.71 -29.60
C ALA A 717 10.59 44.89 -28.95
N GLU A 718 10.58 44.94 -27.62
CA GLU A 718 9.93 45.99 -26.84
C GLU A 718 10.95 47.09 -26.48
N PRO A 719 10.62 48.37 -26.71
CA PRO A 719 11.42 49.49 -26.21
C PRO A 719 11.42 49.53 -24.68
N GLY A 720 12.52 50.01 -24.08
CA GLY A 720 12.64 50.11 -22.62
C GLY A 720 14.07 50.07 -22.13
N GLU A 721 14.24 49.91 -20.81
CA GLU A 721 15.56 49.78 -20.17
C GLU A 721 15.96 48.31 -20.03
N TYR A 722 17.14 47.98 -20.54
CA TYR A 722 17.69 46.62 -20.57
C TYR A 722 19.13 46.61 -20.05
N GLU A 723 19.62 45.41 -19.73
CA GLU A 723 20.99 45.16 -19.33
C GLU A 723 21.59 44.04 -20.18
N ILE A 724 22.79 44.26 -20.70
CA ILE A 724 23.65 43.23 -21.27
C ILE A 724 24.34 42.54 -20.09
N ARG A 725 24.29 41.21 -19.99
CA ARG A 725 24.85 40.44 -18.88
C ARG A 725 25.80 39.36 -19.36
N TYR A 726 26.89 39.15 -18.61
CA TYR A 726 27.78 37.99 -18.72
C TYR A 726 27.46 36.98 -17.62
N LEU A 727 27.09 35.76 -17.99
CA LEU A 727 26.67 34.68 -17.09
C LEU A 727 27.66 33.52 -17.15
N LEU A 728 28.06 33.01 -15.98
CA LEU A 728 28.90 31.82 -15.87
C LEU A 728 28.11 30.55 -16.20
N GLU A 729 28.68 29.64 -16.99
CA GLU A 729 28.06 28.33 -17.24
C GLU A 729 27.98 27.48 -15.95
N ALA A 730 28.95 27.64 -15.04
CA ALA A 730 29.07 26.85 -13.82
C ALA A 730 27.84 26.92 -12.89
N ASN A 731 27.14 28.06 -12.85
CA ASN A 731 25.99 28.27 -11.96
C ASN A 731 24.91 29.22 -12.53
N GLY A 732 25.05 29.71 -13.76
CA GLY A 732 24.13 30.66 -14.38
C GLY A 732 24.20 32.10 -13.84
N ARG A 733 25.06 32.39 -12.86
CA ARG A 733 25.10 33.70 -12.21
C ARG A 733 25.70 34.77 -13.12
N SER A 734 25.05 35.93 -13.19
CA SER A 734 25.63 37.13 -13.79
C SER A 734 26.78 37.69 -12.95
N ILE A 735 27.93 37.94 -13.59
CA ILE A 735 29.14 38.49 -12.96
C ILE A 735 29.55 39.86 -13.49
N ALA A 736 28.99 40.26 -14.64
CA ALA A 736 29.15 41.59 -15.21
C ALA A 736 27.86 42.02 -15.91
N SER A 737 27.54 43.31 -15.85
CA SER A 737 26.41 43.90 -16.57
C SER A 737 26.73 45.30 -17.11
N ALA A 738 26.04 45.68 -18.19
CA ALA A 738 26.07 47.03 -18.75
C ALA A 738 24.66 47.45 -19.21
N PRO A 739 24.23 48.69 -18.93
CA PRO A 739 22.91 49.17 -19.34
C PRO A 739 22.83 49.45 -20.85
N ILE A 740 21.65 49.24 -21.42
CA ILE A 740 21.31 49.59 -22.80
C ILE A 740 19.83 50.01 -22.86
N THR A 741 19.57 51.18 -23.45
CA THR A 741 18.19 51.67 -23.67
C THR A 741 17.72 51.29 -25.07
N LEU A 742 16.63 50.53 -25.17
CA LEU A 742 16.02 50.18 -26.45
C LEU A 742 14.99 51.22 -26.85
N THR A 743 15.18 51.87 -28.00
CA THR A 743 14.29 52.89 -28.54
C THR A 743 13.30 52.28 -29.54
N GLU A 744 12.17 52.96 -29.74
CA GLU A 744 11.18 52.55 -30.74
C GLU A 744 11.77 52.62 -32.17
N PRO A 745 11.53 51.60 -33.02
CA PRO A 745 11.96 51.65 -34.41
C PRO A 745 11.20 52.72 -35.21
N ASP A 746 11.93 53.61 -35.87
CA ASP A 746 11.37 54.61 -36.79
C ASP A 746 11.45 54.10 -38.24
N VAL A 747 10.35 53.48 -38.67
CA VAL A 747 10.16 52.94 -40.02
C VAL A 747 8.85 53.49 -40.57
N THR A 748 8.85 53.88 -41.84
CA THR A 748 7.63 54.08 -42.62
C THR A 748 7.66 53.15 -43.81
N VAL A 749 6.49 52.69 -44.24
CA VAL A 749 6.32 51.87 -45.45
C VAL A 749 5.44 52.64 -46.43
N SER A 750 5.75 52.52 -47.72
CA SER A 750 5.05 53.21 -48.80
C SER A 750 4.72 52.22 -49.89
N ALA A 751 3.42 52.06 -50.15
CA ALA A 751 2.87 51.26 -51.24
C ALA A 751 2.11 52.16 -52.25
N PRO A 752 1.86 51.71 -53.48
CA PRO A 752 0.97 52.40 -54.42
C PRO A 752 -0.45 52.56 -53.85
N GLU A 753 -1.18 53.58 -54.28
CA GLU A 753 -2.58 53.78 -53.83
C GLU A 753 -3.51 52.64 -54.31
N SER A 754 -3.29 52.12 -55.52
CA SER A 754 -3.99 50.94 -56.03
C SER A 754 -3.15 50.08 -56.97
N VAL A 755 -3.47 48.78 -57.03
CA VAL A 755 -2.84 47.77 -57.89
C VAL A 755 -3.88 46.78 -58.42
N ALA A 756 -3.63 46.18 -59.59
CA ALA A 756 -4.53 45.16 -60.14
C ALA A 756 -4.34 43.81 -59.43
N ALA A 757 -5.44 43.08 -59.19
CA ALA A 757 -5.41 41.76 -58.58
C ALA A 757 -4.46 40.78 -59.30
N GLY A 758 -3.69 40.00 -58.53
CA GLY A 758 -2.73 39.01 -59.03
C GLY A 758 -1.46 39.59 -59.68
N THR A 759 -1.23 40.90 -59.61
CA THR A 759 -0.06 41.55 -60.22
C THR A 759 1.06 41.84 -59.22
N ARG A 760 2.31 41.81 -59.70
CA ARG A 760 3.48 42.18 -58.89
C ARG A 760 3.66 43.69 -58.82
N PHE A 761 3.84 44.23 -57.63
CA PHE A 761 4.09 45.66 -57.40
C PHE A 761 5.28 45.90 -56.47
N GLU A 762 5.83 47.11 -56.54
CA GLU A 762 6.96 47.54 -55.70
C GLU A 762 6.45 48.23 -54.42
N VAL A 763 7.10 47.91 -53.30
CA VAL A 763 6.92 48.57 -52.00
C VAL A 763 8.28 49.10 -51.53
N SER A 764 8.29 50.24 -50.86
CA SER A 764 9.50 50.83 -50.26
C SER A 764 9.30 51.13 -48.78
N TRP A 765 10.40 51.18 -48.03
CA TRP A 765 10.41 51.52 -46.61
C TRP A 765 11.66 52.33 -46.24
N THR A 766 11.59 53.16 -45.20
CA THR A 766 12.66 54.13 -44.89
C THR A 766 13.92 53.51 -44.32
N ASN A 767 13.79 52.57 -43.37
CA ASN A 767 14.89 51.94 -42.66
C ASN A 767 14.64 50.44 -42.47
N THR A 768 15.72 49.65 -42.39
CA THR A 768 15.63 48.24 -42.03
C THR A 768 16.12 48.02 -40.59
N VAL A 769 15.21 47.59 -39.72
CA VAL A 769 15.49 47.38 -38.29
C VAL A 769 16.29 46.09 -38.09
N HIS A 770 15.86 45.02 -38.76
CA HIS A 770 16.56 43.75 -38.74
C HIS A 770 16.41 43.04 -40.11
N PRO A 771 17.47 42.39 -40.65
CA PRO A 771 17.43 41.83 -42.00
C PRO A 771 16.43 40.69 -42.23
N ARG A 772 15.89 40.12 -41.15
CA ARG A 772 14.86 39.07 -41.21
C ARG A 772 13.44 39.62 -41.07
N ASP A 773 13.26 40.91 -40.85
CA ASP A 773 11.96 41.55 -40.80
C ASP A 773 11.19 41.34 -42.11
N LYS A 774 9.87 41.44 -42.04
CA LYS A 774 8.98 41.17 -43.17
C LYS A 774 8.21 42.41 -43.56
N VAL A 775 7.98 42.59 -44.85
CA VAL A 775 6.99 43.52 -45.38
C VAL A 775 5.93 42.69 -46.06
N ALA A 776 4.69 42.74 -45.56
CA ALA A 776 3.61 41.86 -45.99
C ALA A 776 2.39 42.66 -46.45
N ILE A 777 1.67 42.17 -47.45
CA ILE A 777 0.33 42.68 -47.81
C ILE A 777 -0.74 41.78 -47.19
N VAL A 778 -1.69 42.38 -46.47
CA VAL A 778 -2.76 41.67 -45.77
C VAL A 778 -4.09 42.41 -45.90
N PRO A 779 -5.24 41.73 -45.75
CA PRO A 779 -6.54 42.41 -45.68
C PRO A 779 -6.54 43.52 -44.60
N ALA A 780 -7.24 44.64 -44.85
CA ALA A 780 -7.21 45.78 -43.94
C ALA A 780 -7.72 45.48 -42.52
N ASP A 781 -8.56 44.45 -42.35
CA ASP A 781 -9.10 43.97 -41.08
C ASP A 781 -8.33 42.76 -40.49
N ALA A 782 -7.21 42.36 -41.11
CA ALA A 782 -6.42 41.22 -40.65
C ALA A 782 -5.74 41.48 -39.29
N PRO A 783 -5.52 40.44 -38.46
CA PRO A 783 -4.78 40.53 -37.20
C PRO A 783 -3.41 41.20 -37.35
N ALA A 784 -2.93 41.88 -36.30
CA ALA A 784 -1.75 42.75 -36.35
C ALA A 784 -0.44 42.03 -36.72
N ASP A 785 -0.39 40.71 -36.58
CA ASP A 785 0.73 39.82 -36.88
C ASP A 785 0.56 39.02 -38.18
N ALA A 786 -0.54 39.23 -38.93
CA ALA A 786 -0.79 38.56 -40.19
C ALA A 786 0.28 38.92 -41.25
N ASP A 787 0.77 37.92 -41.97
CA ASP A 787 1.90 38.05 -42.90
C ASP A 787 1.79 37.18 -44.17
N ASP A 788 0.58 37.03 -44.72
CA ASP A 788 0.25 36.09 -45.81
C ASP A 788 1.23 36.12 -47.01
N GLU A 789 1.24 37.21 -47.78
CA GLU A 789 2.20 37.42 -48.89
C GLU A 789 3.21 38.49 -48.46
N TYR A 790 4.49 38.10 -48.40
CA TYR A 790 5.53 38.94 -47.81
C TYR A 790 6.88 38.82 -48.51
N THR A 791 7.69 39.87 -48.35
CA THR A 791 9.09 39.89 -48.70
C THR A 791 9.94 40.18 -47.47
N ARG A 792 11.15 39.62 -47.40
CA ARG A 792 12.09 39.92 -46.32
C ARG A 792 12.88 41.18 -46.62
N THR A 793 13.09 42.00 -45.61
CA THR A 793 13.74 43.31 -45.77
C THR A 793 15.21 43.21 -46.15
N GLY A 794 15.93 42.19 -45.66
CA GLY A 794 17.36 42.02 -45.94
C GLY A 794 18.16 43.26 -45.53
N ASN A 795 19.03 43.76 -46.42
CA ASN A 795 19.66 45.08 -46.25
C ASN A 795 19.07 46.12 -47.23
N ALA A 796 17.90 45.84 -47.80
CA ALA A 796 17.24 46.69 -48.79
C ALA A 796 16.26 47.66 -48.11
N THR A 797 15.88 48.71 -48.85
CA THR A 797 14.84 49.68 -48.48
C THR A 797 13.63 49.62 -49.43
N SER A 798 13.57 48.57 -50.25
CA SER A 798 12.46 48.28 -51.15
C SER A 798 12.44 46.80 -51.51
N GLY A 799 11.29 46.34 -51.98
CA GLY A 799 11.04 44.97 -52.41
C GLY A 799 9.79 44.88 -53.27
N THR A 800 9.47 43.68 -53.73
CA THR A 800 8.27 43.41 -54.51
C THR A 800 7.33 42.47 -53.76
N LEU A 801 6.04 42.72 -53.88
CA LEU A 801 4.95 41.86 -53.38
C LEU A 801 4.02 41.52 -54.54
N ASP A 802 3.36 40.37 -54.44
CA ASP A 802 2.30 39.98 -55.36
C ASP A 802 0.93 40.38 -54.76
N ALA A 803 0.12 41.13 -55.52
CA ALA A 803 -1.20 41.56 -55.08
C ALA A 803 -2.15 40.35 -54.99
N PRO A 804 -2.96 40.22 -53.93
CA PRO A 804 -3.93 39.15 -53.80
C PRO A 804 -4.90 39.06 -55.00
N ASP A 805 -5.38 37.86 -55.32
CA ASP A 805 -6.32 37.63 -56.43
C ASP A 805 -7.74 38.19 -56.15
N SER A 806 -8.06 38.48 -54.89
CA SER A 806 -9.37 39.00 -54.47
C SER A 806 -9.32 40.52 -54.34
N PRO A 807 -10.12 41.27 -55.12
CA PRO A 807 -10.21 42.73 -54.99
C PRO A 807 -10.74 43.16 -53.61
N GLY A 808 -10.25 44.29 -53.09
CA GLY A 808 -10.61 44.78 -51.77
C GLY A 808 -9.66 45.85 -51.21
N ASP A 809 -9.92 46.26 -49.98
CA ASP A 809 -9.03 47.16 -49.23
C ASP A 809 -8.01 46.32 -48.45
N TYR A 810 -6.73 46.58 -48.71
CA TYR A 810 -5.59 45.88 -48.10
C TYR A 810 -4.65 46.89 -47.44
N GLU A 811 -3.72 46.36 -46.65
CA GLU A 811 -2.68 47.13 -45.99
C GLU A 811 -1.33 46.44 -46.17
N VAL A 812 -0.30 47.21 -46.51
CA VAL A 812 1.08 46.74 -46.52
C VAL A 812 1.72 47.10 -45.18
N ARG A 813 2.18 46.10 -44.43
CA ARG A 813 2.70 46.22 -43.07
C ARG A 813 4.18 45.85 -43.00
N TYR A 814 4.95 46.60 -42.21
CA TYR A 814 6.30 46.23 -41.81
C TYR A 814 6.26 45.53 -40.45
N LEU A 815 6.66 44.26 -40.40
CA LEU A 815 6.57 43.38 -39.26
C LEU A 815 7.97 43.04 -38.71
N LEU A 816 8.19 43.27 -37.41
CA LEU A 816 9.43 42.89 -36.74
C LEU A 816 9.55 41.38 -36.61
N ASN A 817 10.68 40.80 -37.03
CA ASN A 817 10.95 39.37 -36.87
C ASN A 817 11.00 38.95 -35.40
N ALA A 818 11.40 39.84 -34.50
CA ALA A 818 11.56 39.55 -33.07
C ALA A 818 10.22 39.38 -32.31
N SER A 819 9.10 39.90 -32.83
CA SER A 819 7.78 39.81 -32.15
C SER A 819 6.58 39.53 -33.06
N GLY A 820 6.72 39.65 -34.38
CA GLY A 820 5.60 39.65 -35.32
C GLY A 820 4.80 40.95 -35.34
N ARG A 821 5.13 41.94 -34.50
CA ARG A 821 4.39 43.20 -34.39
C ARG A 821 4.58 44.08 -35.64
N ALA A 822 3.48 44.58 -36.19
CA ALA A 822 3.48 45.65 -37.19
C ALA A 822 3.91 46.98 -36.56
N ILE A 823 4.95 47.61 -37.13
CA ILE A 823 5.48 48.89 -36.65
C ILE A 823 5.25 50.05 -37.63
N ALA A 824 4.92 49.74 -38.89
CA ALA A 824 4.56 50.71 -39.91
C ALA A 824 3.56 50.07 -40.86
N SER A 825 2.66 50.88 -41.42
CA SER A 825 1.70 50.39 -42.41
C SER A 825 1.30 51.44 -43.45
N SER A 826 0.87 50.99 -44.61
CA SER A 826 0.39 51.81 -45.73
C SER A 826 -0.85 51.16 -46.36
N PRO A 827 -1.98 51.87 -46.48
CA PRO A 827 -3.16 51.33 -47.15
C PRO A 827 -2.92 51.18 -48.66
N ILE A 828 -3.57 50.20 -49.27
CA ILE A 828 -3.53 49.93 -50.72
C ILE A 828 -4.85 49.30 -51.16
N ARG A 829 -5.39 49.72 -52.33
CA ARG A 829 -6.59 49.12 -52.91
C ARG A 829 -6.23 48.11 -54.00
N VAL A 830 -6.75 46.89 -53.90
CA VAL A 830 -6.60 45.87 -54.96
C VAL A 830 -7.86 45.88 -55.82
N GLU A 831 -7.70 46.13 -57.12
CA GLU A 831 -8.80 46.29 -58.09
C GLU A 831 -8.95 45.12 -59.07
#